data_AF-A0A4Z0HMW9-F1
#
_entry.id   AF-A0A4Z0HMW9-F1
#
_cell.length_a   1.000
_cell.length_b   1.000
_cell.length_c   1.000
_cell.angle_alpha   90.00
_cell.angle_beta   90.00
_cell.angle_gamma   90.00
#
_symmetry.space_group_name_H-M   'P 1'
#
loop_
_entity.id
_entity.type
_entity.pdbx_description
1 polymer ?
#
loop_
_entity_poly.entity_id
_entity_poly.type
_entity_poly.pdbx_seq_one_letter_code
_entity_poly.pdbx_strand_id
1 'polypeptide(L)'
;MQDQQTGVVVPSRLLEAKALNDLMGDAVEVNLDWADDADGRLNFALAALEPVPLRRMLPALQSMDLEVLEEQAGTWTRPDGRVCHVYHLLLQPGPDVIDAVAQPQDDTVDRIRETFRAMWAGRVESDGFNALLLRAALSWRQVTVLRSYSRYLRQLPMPYGQTRIQRVLLDNPAATRALLDLFEARFDRTEQPADSPHRISRIAAAEQQVATEIDQVLHIDADRILRAYHNLINATVRTNAFAPDALTVWAPYLVHKLDARSVDELPQPRPFSEIFVYSPEFEGLHLRFGLVARGGLRWSDRHDDYRTEVLGLVKAQAVKNAMIVPVGAKGVFVVKDRAAAGQSPRVQGLRSYRQFIAALLDVVDKTAPTDSEDRPRFGGVVCHDGPDPYLVVAADKGTATFSDSANAVALDRGYWMGDAFASGGSAGYDHKAMGITARGAWVSGDTHLAELGIDSATDEFTAVGVGDMSGDVFGNGMLLRPGLRLVAAFDHRHIFIDPQPDTVPARKERQRLFELSQSSWDDYDRAVISPGGGVWPRTAKTIATTPQMRAALGIDDDQTRVTPSQLISHILRAPVDLLFNGGIGTYIKARDEQHSDIADKVNDPVRVDAEDVRAQVIVEGGNLGLSQRARIAYARRGGLVNTDAIDNAAGVDCSDHEVNIKILLDSATRSGLITGSARNRLLADMTDEVAQLVLANNRAHNRLLSDARSNATRMVDVHARMTADLEARRGLHRSRENMPSPEEFADLAKDGRGLAAPQLATLMAHVKLDLKADLLAGETFDDPYFVALLTRYFPPTLRRQLGEPLPEHPLRREIITTSIVNRVLATSGLTFAFRLSEETGAAPADIVRAHAVVSEVFDLDTLWSDIYAADLSPALTNAMVIEGRRLLDRAARWFLLNRPQPLEIDTEITRFSNQLAMLHGQLGSMLRGQERATVLTAHDDLVARGVPGNIAHRISESLYAFSLLDIIEVAHVHGEDATQLARIYFELSDRLGVDRLLLAVSSLPRGGRWHAQARLALREDLYRSLRDLTIDVTKHGLEGDKAACSIRDFEAYNRPRLDRAKRTLDEFLDSAEPDLAVLSVASAQLRRLHR
;
A
#
# COMPACT_ATOMS: atom_id res chain seq x y z
N MET A 1 -27.57 -49.47 -62.68
CA MET A 1 -26.68 -50.47 -62.03
C MET A 1 -25.40 -50.49 -62.84
N GLN A 2 -24.21 -50.12 -62.37
CA GLN A 2 -23.64 -49.94 -61.05
C GLN A 2 -22.57 -48.84 -61.18
N ASP A 3 -22.58 -47.85 -60.28
CA ASP A 3 -21.39 -47.21 -59.69
C ASP A 3 -21.87 -46.15 -58.69
N GLN A 4 -22.58 -46.66 -57.67
CA GLN A 4 -22.79 -45.99 -56.40
C GLN A 4 -22.12 -46.90 -55.38
N GLN A 5 -20.84 -46.66 -55.07
CA GLN A 5 -20.13 -47.07 -53.83
C GLN A 5 -18.60 -46.98 -53.99
N THR A 6 -18.08 -45.77 -54.19
CA THR A 6 -16.73 -45.40 -53.69
C THR A 6 -16.78 -43.93 -53.35
N GLY A 7 -16.88 -43.60 -52.06
CA GLY A 7 -16.88 -42.24 -51.52
C GLY A 7 -15.51 -41.56 -51.59
N VAL A 8 -14.90 -41.55 -52.78
CA VAL A 8 -13.66 -40.83 -53.07
C VAL A 8 -14.06 -39.51 -53.70
N VAL A 9 -14.05 -38.44 -52.90
CA VAL A 9 -14.14 -37.08 -53.43
C VAL A 9 -12.77 -36.76 -54.02
N VAL A 10 -12.69 -36.67 -55.35
CA VAL A 10 -11.54 -36.12 -56.08
C VAL A 10 -11.28 -34.71 -55.55
N PRO A 11 -10.02 -34.26 -55.36
CA PRO A 11 -9.76 -32.97 -54.75
C PRO A 11 -10.51 -31.90 -55.54
N SER A 12 -11.39 -31.16 -54.87
CA SER A 12 -11.93 -29.92 -55.41
C SER A 12 -10.78 -29.03 -55.88
N ARG A 13 -11.02 -28.07 -56.79
CA ARG A 13 -10.05 -27.01 -57.12
C ARG A 13 -9.45 -26.31 -55.88
N LEU A 14 -10.14 -26.40 -54.74
CA LEU A 14 -9.79 -25.77 -53.47
C LEU A 14 -8.81 -26.55 -52.57
N LEU A 15 -8.68 -27.87 -52.67
CA LEU A 15 -7.82 -28.63 -51.74
C LEU A 15 -6.74 -29.39 -52.51
N GLU A 16 -5.48 -29.04 -52.30
CA GLU A 16 -4.36 -29.72 -52.94
C GLU A 16 -4.07 -31.07 -52.29
N ALA A 17 -3.84 -32.11 -53.10
CA ALA A 17 -3.52 -33.45 -52.62
C ALA A 17 -2.29 -33.48 -51.69
N LYS A 18 -1.31 -32.59 -51.90
CA LYS A 18 -0.15 -32.44 -51.02
C LYS A 18 -0.56 -32.00 -49.61
N ALA A 19 -1.38 -30.95 -49.49
CA ALA A 19 -1.84 -30.43 -48.20
C ALA A 19 -2.65 -31.49 -47.42
N LEU A 20 -3.48 -32.28 -48.12
CA LEU A 20 -4.21 -33.41 -47.52
C LEU A 20 -3.29 -34.52 -46.98
N ASN A 21 -2.18 -34.78 -47.67
CA ASN A 21 -1.20 -35.79 -47.27
C ASN A 21 -0.28 -35.32 -46.12
N ASP A 22 -0.16 -34.00 -45.93
CA ASP A 22 0.69 -33.41 -44.88
C ASP A 22 -0.06 -33.19 -43.55
N LEU A 23 -1.39 -33.39 -43.50
CA LEU A 23 -2.19 -33.27 -42.28
C LEU A 23 -1.69 -34.19 -41.14
N MET A 24 -1.63 -33.65 -39.92
CA MET A 24 -1.13 -34.34 -38.72
C MET A 24 -1.98 -33.99 -37.50
N GLY A 25 -2.28 -34.98 -36.65
CA GLY A 25 -3.03 -34.78 -35.40
C GLY A 25 -4.38 -34.09 -35.60
N ASP A 26 -4.65 -33.05 -34.81
CA ASP A 26 -5.89 -32.25 -34.85
C ASP A 26 -5.86 -31.09 -35.88
N ALA A 27 -4.84 -31.04 -36.74
CA ALA A 27 -4.73 -30.01 -37.77
C ALA A 27 -5.86 -30.11 -38.80
N VAL A 28 -6.24 -28.96 -39.35
CA VAL A 28 -7.20 -28.86 -40.46
C VAL A 28 -6.60 -28.09 -41.61
N GLU A 29 -6.93 -28.52 -42.82
CA GLU A 29 -6.68 -27.76 -44.04
C GLU A 29 -7.97 -27.05 -44.43
N VAL A 30 -7.88 -25.76 -44.78
CA VAL A 30 -9.03 -24.91 -45.07
C VAL A 30 -8.71 -24.08 -46.29
N ASN A 31 -9.60 -24.09 -47.28
CA ASN A 31 -9.50 -23.21 -48.42
C ASN A 31 -10.86 -22.71 -48.87
N LEU A 32 -10.89 -21.54 -49.51
CA LEU A 32 -12.11 -20.92 -50.00
C LEU A 32 -11.86 -20.24 -51.35
N ASP A 33 -12.91 -20.13 -52.16
CA ASP A 33 -12.96 -19.30 -53.36
C ASP A 33 -14.36 -18.70 -53.53
N TRP A 34 -14.46 -17.74 -54.45
CA TRP A 34 -15.74 -17.20 -54.89
C TRP A 34 -16.45 -18.23 -55.75
N ALA A 35 -17.74 -18.42 -55.50
CA ALA A 35 -18.57 -19.23 -56.38
C ALA A 35 -18.74 -18.54 -57.75
N ASP A 36 -18.91 -19.34 -58.80
CA ASP A 36 -19.01 -18.84 -60.19
C ASP A 36 -20.33 -18.06 -60.46
N ASP A 37 -21.20 -17.88 -59.45
CA ASP A 37 -22.47 -17.15 -59.54
C ASP A 37 -22.35 -15.67 -59.13
N ALA A 38 -23.16 -14.81 -59.74
CA ALA A 38 -23.11 -13.35 -59.56
C ALA A 38 -23.64 -12.85 -58.18
N ASP A 39 -23.88 -13.76 -57.24
CA ASP A 39 -24.58 -13.51 -55.97
C ASP A 39 -23.63 -13.34 -54.77
N GLY A 40 -22.30 -13.33 -54.99
CA GLY A 40 -21.30 -13.12 -53.94
C GLY A 40 -21.16 -14.29 -52.96
N ARG A 41 -21.53 -15.51 -53.38
CA ARG A 41 -21.40 -16.73 -52.57
C ARG A 41 -19.95 -17.23 -52.56
N LEU A 42 -19.61 -18.00 -51.52
CA LEU A 42 -18.28 -18.56 -51.31
C LEU A 42 -18.35 -20.08 -51.22
N ASN A 43 -17.47 -20.78 -51.93
CA ASN A 43 -17.24 -22.19 -51.64
C ASN A 43 -16.20 -22.30 -50.54
N PHE A 44 -16.51 -23.08 -49.50
CA PHE A 44 -15.61 -23.34 -48.38
C PHE A 44 -15.29 -24.83 -48.33
N ALA A 45 -14.01 -25.18 -48.28
CA ALA A 45 -13.53 -26.55 -48.16
C ALA A 45 -12.73 -26.72 -46.87
N LEU A 46 -13.03 -27.76 -46.10
CA LEU A 46 -12.27 -28.16 -44.92
C LEU A 46 -11.90 -29.63 -44.97
N ALA A 47 -10.66 -29.96 -44.60
CA ALA A 47 -10.21 -31.33 -44.42
C ALA A 47 -9.59 -31.56 -43.04
N ALA A 48 -9.87 -32.70 -42.43
CA ALA A 48 -9.38 -33.11 -41.12
C ALA A 48 -9.10 -34.62 -41.07
N LEU A 49 -8.23 -35.08 -40.16
CA LEU A 49 -7.99 -36.52 -39.96
C LEU A 49 -9.11 -37.22 -39.17
N GLU A 50 -9.78 -36.48 -38.29
CA GLU A 50 -10.91 -36.97 -37.51
C GLU A 50 -12.23 -36.42 -38.06
N PRO A 51 -13.35 -37.15 -37.97
CA PRO A 51 -14.66 -36.64 -38.32
C PRO A 51 -14.99 -35.34 -37.56
N VAL A 52 -15.38 -34.30 -38.30
CA VAL A 52 -15.73 -32.99 -37.76
C VAL A 52 -17.25 -32.85 -37.73
N PRO A 53 -17.88 -32.70 -36.56
CA PRO A 53 -19.31 -32.43 -36.51
C PRO A 53 -19.58 -30.97 -36.90
N LEU A 54 -20.61 -30.73 -37.71
CA LEU A 54 -21.07 -29.38 -38.13
C LEU A 54 -21.18 -28.38 -36.97
N ARG A 55 -21.65 -28.83 -35.80
CA ARG A 55 -21.75 -28.00 -34.58
C ARG A 55 -20.43 -27.33 -34.17
N ARG A 56 -19.29 -27.82 -34.66
CA ARG A 56 -17.95 -27.24 -34.44
C ARG A 56 -17.58 -26.20 -35.52
N MET A 57 -18.07 -26.35 -36.75
CA MET A 57 -17.78 -25.45 -37.88
C MET A 57 -18.76 -24.27 -37.94
N LEU A 58 -20.05 -24.52 -37.71
CA LEU A 58 -21.11 -23.52 -37.86
C LEU A 58 -20.90 -22.27 -36.99
N PRO A 59 -20.55 -22.35 -35.70
CA PRO A 59 -20.37 -21.15 -34.89
C PRO A 59 -19.27 -20.23 -35.43
N ALA A 60 -18.22 -20.81 -36.00
CA ALA A 60 -17.10 -20.06 -36.56
C ALA A 60 -17.54 -19.26 -37.80
N LEU A 61 -18.25 -19.90 -38.73
CA LEU A 61 -18.76 -19.25 -39.96
C LEU A 61 -19.85 -18.21 -39.65
N GLN A 62 -20.82 -18.56 -38.81
CA GLN A 62 -21.90 -17.66 -38.40
C GLN A 62 -21.38 -16.43 -37.66
N SER A 63 -20.28 -16.54 -36.90
CA SER A 63 -19.67 -15.38 -36.23
C SER A 63 -19.12 -14.31 -37.19
N MET A 64 -18.79 -14.72 -38.43
CA MET A 64 -18.39 -13.83 -39.53
C MET A 64 -19.60 -13.37 -40.38
N ASP A 65 -20.82 -13.70 -39.94
CA ASP A 65 -22.06 -13.49 -40.68
C ASP A 65 -22.08 -14.22 -42.05
N LEU A 66 -21.57 -15.45 -42.06
CA LEU A 66 -21.61 -16.36 -43.21
C LEU A 66 -22.52 -17.55 -42.90
N GLU A 67 -23.63 -17.66 -43.62
CA GLU A 67 -24.63 -18.72 -43.49
C GLU A 67 -24.30 -19.91 -44.39
N VAL A 68 -24.46 -21.13 -43.89
CA VAL A 68 -24.24 -22.35 -44.69
C VAL A 68 -25.54 -22.72 -45.41
N LEU A 69 -25.53 -22.72 -46.75
CA LEU A 69 -26.67 -23.11 -47.58
C LEU A 69 -26.68 -24.60 -47.91
N GLU A 70 -25.52 -25.14 -48.28
CA GLU A 70 -25.35 -26.53 -48.71
C GLU A 70 -24.13 -27.14 -48.03
N GLU A 71 -24.19 -28.44 -47.76
CA GLU A 71 -23.07 -29.24 -47.25
C GLU A 71 -22.92 -30.52 -48.07
N GLN A 72 -21.68 -30.83 -48.44
CA GLN A 72 -21.28 -32.10 -49.01
C GLN A 72 -20.09 -32.65 -48.22
N ALA A 73 -20.27 -33.82 -47.59
CA ALA A 73 -19.22 -34.50 -46.84
C ALA A 73 -18.68 -35.71 -47.63
N GLY A 74 -17.38 -35.94 -47.58
CA GLY A 74 -16.71 -37.04 -48.24
C GLY A 74 -15.40 -37.44 -47.55
N THR A 75 -14.68 -38.37 -48.17
CA THR A 75 -13.39 -38.86 -47.65
C THR A 75 -12.32 -38.91 -48.73
N TRP A 76 -11.08 -38.70 -48.32
CA TRP A 76 -9.86 -38.81 -49.13
C TRP A 76 -8.89 -39.79 -48.47
N THR A 77 -8.48 -40.82 -49.18
CA THR A 77 -7.50 -41.78 -48.66
C THR A 77 -6.09 -41.36 -49.09
N ARG A 78 -5.24 -41.09 -48.10
CA ARG A 78 -3.82 -40.74 -48.30
C ARG A 78 -3.02 -41.93 -48.85
N PRO A 79 -1.85 -41.69 -49.48
CA PRO A 79 -0.94 -42.75 -49.91
C PRO A 79 -0.48 -43.70 -48.79
N ASP A 80 -0.48 -43.24 -47.53
CA ASP A 80 -0.15 -44.04 -46.35
C ASP A 80 -1.35 -44.82 -45.76
N GLY A 81 -2.51 -44.78 -46.42
CA GLY A 81 -3.72 -45.48 -46.02
C GLY A 81 -4.57 -44.77 -44.96
N ARG A 82 -4.14 -43.61 -44.43
CA ARG A 82 -4.96 -42.80 -43.53
C ARG A 82 -6.09 -42.11 -44.29
N VAL A 83 -7.27 -42.03 -43.68
CA VAL A 83 -8.44 -41.37 -44.25
C VAL A 83 -8.54 -39.94 -43.73
N CYS A 84 -8.66 -38.97 -44.64
CA CYS A 84 -9.02 -37.59 -44.34
C CYS A 84 -10.52 -37.41 -44.62
N HIS A 85 -11.23 -36.75 -43.71
CA HIS A 85 -12.61 -36.34 -43.90
C HIS A 85 -12.62 -34.95 -44.54
N VAL A 86 -13.36 -34.79 -45.65
CA VAL A 86 -13.43 -33.55 -46.43
C VAL A 86 -14.86 -33.03 -46.45
N TYR A 87 -15.05 -31.75 -46.21
CA TYR A 87 -16.34 -31.06 -46.16
C TYR A 87 -16.31 -29.89 -47.13
N HIS A 88 -17.30 -29.82 -48.02
CA HIS A 88 -17.55 -28.70 -48.91
C HIS A 88 -18.85 -28.01 -48.52
N LEU A 89 -18.77 -26.71 -48.26
CA LEU A 89 -19.89 -25.88 -47.86
C LEU A 89 -20.09 -24.76 -48.88
N LEU A 90 -21.33 -24.48 -49.26
CA LEU A 90 -21.68 -23.25 -49.97
C LEU A 90 -22.13 -22.21 -48.94
N LEU A 91 -21.43 -21.08 -48.88
CA LEU A 91 -21.70 -20.01 -47.92
C LEU A 91 -22.40 -18.83 -48.58
N GLN A 92 -23.42 -18.31 -47.89
CA GLN A 92 -24.12 -17.07 -48.25
C GLN A 92 -23.77 -15.97 -47.24
N PRO A 93 -23.40 -14.76 -47.70
CA PRO A 93 -23.23 -13.60 -46.85
C PRO A 93 -24.55 -13.21 -46.17
N GLY A 94 -24.50 -12.98 -44.86
CA GLY A 94 -25.60 -12.45 -44.07
C GLY A 94 -25.77 -10.93 -44.23
N PRO A 95 -26.81 -10.35 -43.60
CA PRO A 95 -27.21 -8.96 -43.80
C PRO A 95 -26.17 -7.93 -43.32
N ASP A 96 -25.31 -8.27 -42.36
CA ASP A 96 -24.32 -7.34 -41.82
C ASP A 96 -23.07 -7.22 -42.73
N VAL A 97 -22.88 -8.19 -43.64
CA VAL A 97 -21.67 -8.28 -44.49
C VAL A 97 -21.95 -8.34 -45.99
N ILE A 98 -23.21 -8.48 -46.42
CA ILE A 98 -23.60 -8.64 -47.84
C ILE A 98 -23.04 -7.53 -48.74
N ASP A 99 -23.12 -6.26 -48.31
CA ASP A 99 -22.61 -5.12 -49.07
C ASP A 99 -21.08 -5.14 -49.20
N ALA A 100 -20.39 -5.55 -48.14
CA ALA A 100 -18.93 -5.66 -48.15
C ALA A 100 -18.44 -6.83 -49.03
N VAL A 101 -19.20 -7.93 -49.04
CA VAL A 101 -18.91 -9.10 -49.88
C VAL A 101 -19.23 -8.84 -51.35
N ALA A 102 -20.21 -7.99 -51.65
CA ALA A 102 -20.49 -7.56 -53.02
C ALA A 102 -19.35 -6.76 -53.67
N GLN A 103 -18.44 -6.19 -52.87
CA GLN A 103 -17.25 -5.46 -53.32
C GLN A 103 -16.00 -5.97 -52.59
N PRO A 104 -15.57 -7.21 -52.86
CA PRO A 104 -14.50 -7.82 -52.09
C PRO A 104 -13.14 -7.22 -52.45
N GLN A 105 -12.29 -7.10 -51.43
CA GLN A 105 -10.87 -6.80 -51.62
C GLN A 105 -10.10 -8.07 -51.98
N ASP A 106 -8.93 -7.92 -52.62
CA ASP A 106 -8.10 -9.03 -53.10
C ASP A 106 -7.74 -10.07 -52.01
N ASP A 107 -7.57 -9.64 -50.75
CA ASP A 107 -7.19 -10.48 -49.61
C ASP A 107 -8.38 -10.97 -48.77
N THR A 108 -9.62 -10.72 -49.19
CA THR A 108 -10.85 -11.07 -48.42
C THR A 108 -10.91 -12.57 -48.09
N VAL A 109 -10.64 -13.41 -49.09
CA VAL A 109 -10.63 -14.88 -48.96
C VAL A 109 -9.58 -15.33 -47.94
N ASP A 110 -8.39 -14.74 -47.99
CA ASP A 110 -7.29 -15.05 -47.09
C ASP A 110 -7.64 -14.67 -45.65
N ARG A 111 -8.27 -13.51 -45.45
CA ARG A 111 -8.76 -13.07 -44.13
C ARG A 111 -9.78 -14.04 -43.54
N ILE A 112 -10.76 -14.51 -44.31
CA ILE A 112 -11.76 -15.49 -43.84
C ILE A 112 -11.05 -16.80 -43.45
N ARG A 113 -10.18 -17.31 -44.33
CA ARG A 113 -9.43 -18.56 -44.12
C ARG A 113 -8.59 -18.52 -42.83
N GLU A 114 -7.80 -17.46 -42.64
CA GLU A 114 -6.94 -17.31 -41.47
C GLU A 114 -7.74 -17.15 -40.17
N THR A 115 -8.89 -16.47 -40.24
CA THR A 115 -9.78 -16.27 -39.09
C THR A 115 -10.44 -17.57 -38.67
N PHE A 116 -10.90 -18.37 -39.64
CA PHE A 116 -11.42 -19.71 -39.37
C PHE A 116 -10.34 -20.60 -38.72
N ARG A 117 -9.12 -20.61 -39.27
CA ARG A 117 -7.98 -21.36 -38.68
C ARG A 117 -7.68 -20.90 -37.25
N ALA A 118 -7.73 -19.60 -36.98
CA ALA A 118 -7.52 -19.05 -35.64
C ALA A 118 -8.63 -19.49 -34.64
N MET A 119 -9.90 -19.44 -35.05
CA MET A 119 -11.03 -19.93 -34.24
C MET A 119 -10.93 -21.43 -33.98
N TRP A 120 -10.57 -22.20 -35.01
CA TRP A 120 -10.41 -23.64 -34.93
C TRP A 120 -9.33 -24.06 -33.92
N ALA A 121 -8.21 -23.33 -33.92
CA ALA A 121 -7.12 -23.50 -32.97
C ALA A 121 -7.42 -22.89 -31.59
N GLY A 122 -8.62 -22.32 -31.36
CA GLY A 122 -9.03 -21.70 -30.11
C GLY A 122 -8.35 -20.37 -29.78
N ARG A 123 -7.66 -19.75 -30.76
CA ARG A 123 -6.91 -18.49 -30.58
C ARG A 123 -7.80 -17.24 -30.56
N VAL A 124 -9.06 -17.38 -30.97
CA VAL A 124 -10.05 -16.31 -30.96
C VAL A 124 -11.46 -16.88 -30.74
N GLU A 125 -12.33 -16.12 -30.09
CA GLU A 125 -13.73 -16.49 -29.88
C GLU A 125 -14.56 -16.39 -31.17
N SER A 126 -15.59 -17.24 -31.26
CA SER A 126 -16.62 -17.19 -32.30
C SER A 126 -17.77 -16.29 -31.84
N ASP A 127 -17.53 -14.98 -31.85
CA ASP A 127 -18.51 -13.94 -31.54
C ASP A 127 -18.67 -12.95 -32.70
N GLY A 128 -19.73 -12.14 -32.68
CA GLY A 128 -20.06 -11.31 -33.83
C GLY A 128 -19.10 -10.13 -34.07
N PHE A 129 -18.05 -9.93 -33.25
CA PHE A 129 -16.95 -9.04 -33.66
C PHE A 129 -16.27 -9.54 -34.94
N ASN A 130 -16.31 -10.85 -35.23
CA ASN A 130 -15.68 -11.41 -36.42
C ASN A 130 -16.29 -10.90 -37.74
N ALA A 131 -17.53 -10.40 -37.74
CA ALA A 131 -18.13 -9.75 -38.92
C ALA A 131 -17.39 -8.45 -39.33
N LEU A 132 -16.64 -7.80 -38.42
CA LEU A 132 -15.78 -6.65 -38.75
C LEU A 132 -14.68 -6.99 -39.76
N LEU A 133 -14.34 -8.27 -39.91
CA LEU A 133 -13.38 -8.74 -40.89
C LEU A 133 -13.77 -8.37 -42.32
N LEU A 134 -15.06 -8.54 -42.62
CA LEU A 134 -15.64 -8.22 -43.91
C LEU A 134 -16.05 -6.75 -43.92
N ARG A 135 -16.78 -6.32 -42.90
CA ARG A 135 -17.40 -4.99 -42.86
C ARG A 135 -16.42 -3.83 -42.78
N ALA A 136 -15.29 -4.00 -42.10
CA ALA A 136 -14.27 -2.97 -41.89
C ALA A 136 -12.90 -3.38 -42.47
N ALA A 137 -12.85 -4.46 -43.27
CA ALA A 137 -11.63 -4.99 -43.88
C ALA A 137 -10.49 -5.23 -42.85
N LEU A 138 -10.83 -5.85 -41.72
CA LEU A 138 -9.88 -6.08 -40.63
C LEU A 138 -9.40 -7.53 -40.60
N SER A 139 -8.14 -7.75 -40.23
CA SER A 139 -7.64 -9.07 -39.85
C SER A 139 -8.20 -9.51 -38.49
N TRP A 140 -8.25 -10.83 -38.22
CA TRP A 140 -8.69 -11.33 -36.90
C TRP A 140 -7.86 -10.79 -35.73
N ARG A 141 -6.59 -10.42 -35.95
CA ARG A 141 -5.71 -9.83 -34.93
C ARG A 141 -6.16 -8.41 -34.59
N GLN A 142 -6.48 -7.59 -35.59
CA GLN A 142 -7.06 -6.25 -35.40
C GLN A 142 -8.44 -6.32 -34.73
N VAL A 143 -9.29 -7.27 -35.15
CA VAL A 143 -10.58 -7.52 -34.47
C VAL A 143 -10.37 -7.90 -33.00
N THR A 144 -9.34 -8.70 -32.70
CA THR A 144 -9.00 -9.09 -31.32
C THR A 144 -8.54 -7.91 -30.47
N VAL A 145 -7.86 -6.90 -31.04
CA VAL A 145 -7.55 -5.65 -30.34
C VAL A 145 -8.84 -4.94 -29.93
N LEU A 146 -9.79 -4.74 -30.85
CA LEU A 146 -11.08 -4.11 -30.53
C LEU A 146 -11.88 -4.90 -29.49
N ARG A 147 -11.91 -6.23 -29.63
CA ARG A 147 -12.56 -7.13 -28.69
C ARG A 147 -11.95 -7.00 -27.29
N SER A 148 -10.63 -6.92 -27.19
CA SER A 148 -9.94 -6.75 -25.90
C SER A 148 -10.32 -5.43 -25.22
N TYR A 149 -10.43 -4.31 -25.95
CA TYR A 149 -10.93 -3.05 -25.38
C TYR A 149 -12.40 -3.15 -24.97
N SER A 150 -13.26 -3.85 -25.73
CA SER A 150 -14.65 -4.09 -25.31
C SER A 150 -14.73 -4.84 -23.97
N ARG A 151 -13.83 -5.82 -23.78
CA ARG A 151 -13.74 -6.62 -22.56
C ARG A 151 -13.32 -5.76 -21.37
N TYR A 152 -12.37 -4.85 -21.56
CA TYR A 152 -12.02 -3.87 -20.53
C TYR A 152 -13.17 -2.90 -20.24
N LEU A 153 -13.84 -2.34 -21.26
CA LEU A 153 -15.00 -1.44 -21.10
C LEU A 153 -16.14 -2.07 -20.30
N ARG A 154 -16.36 -3.38 -20.43
CA ARG A 154 -17.36 -4.12 -19.63
C ARG A 154 -17.08 -4.07 -18.12
N GLN A 155 -15.81 -3.92 -17.72
CA GLN A 155 -15.42 -3.79 -16.32
C GLN A 155 -15.56 -2.36 -15.77
N LEU A 156 -15.94 -1.40 -16.62
CA LEU A 156 -16.14 0.00 -16.26
C LEU A 156 -17.63 0.29 -16.01
N PRO A 157 -17.99 1.37 -15.30
CA PRO A 157 -19.38 1.74 -15.03
C PRO A 157 -20.08 2.30 -16.28
N MET A 158 -20.15 1.51 -17.34
CA MET A 158 -20.80 1.82 -18.61
C MET A 158 -22.14 1.07 -18.72
N PRO A 159 -23.23 1.72 -19.19
CA PRO A 159 -24.55 1.11 -19.25
C PRO A 159 -24.73 0.16 -20.45
N TYR A 160 -23.65 -0.20 -21.18
CA TYR A 160 -23.71 -0.95 -22.43
C TYR A 160 -23.07 -2.33 -22.31
N GLY A 161 -23.83 -3.38 -22.66
CA GLY A 161 -23.31 -4.73 -22.79
C GLY A 161 -22.49 -4.94 -24.07
N GLN A 162 -21.76 -6.06 -24.16
CA GLN A 162 -20.89 -6.33 -25.31
C GLN A 162 -21.62 -6.36 -26.65
N THR A 163 -22.83 -6.92 -26.71
CA THR A 163 -23.62 -6.96 -27.95
C THR A 163 -23.90 -5.56 -28.49
N ARG A 164 -24.14 -4.57 -27.61
CA ARG A 164 -24.35 -3.18 -28.02
C ARG A 164 -23.05 -2.54 -28.53
N ILE A 165 -21.93 -2.77 -27.84
CA ILE A 165 -20.61 -2.29 -28.27
C ILE A 165 -20.26 -2.87 -29.64
N GLN A 166 -20.40 -4.18 -29.80
CA GLN A 166 -20.19 -4.89 -31.05
C GLN A 166 -21.04 -4.28 -32.16
N ARG A 167 -22.34 -4.08 -31.91
CA ARG A 167 -23.25 -3.49 -32.90
C ARG A 167 -22.85 -2.07 -33.30
N VAL A 168 -22.38 -1.24 -32.38
CA VAL A 168 -21.92 0.12 -32.70
C VAL A 168 -20.71 0.10 -33.64
N LEU A 169 -19.71 -0.76 -33.40
CA LEU A 169 -18.58 -0.90 -34.32
C LEU A 169 -19.04 -1.46 -35.68
N LEU A 170 -19.94 -2.45 -35.64
CA LEU A 170 -20.66 -2.99 -36.80
C LEU A 170 -21.76 -2.07 -37.34
N ASP A 171 -21.93 -0.84 -36.89
CA ASP A 171 -22.78 0.14 -37.56
C ASP A 171 -21.93 1.29 -38.14
N ASN A 172 -20.72 1.50 -37.62
CA ASN A 172 -19.81 2.59 -37.98
C ASN A 172 -18.43 2.06 -38.43
N PRO A 173 -18.30 1.50 -39.65
CA PRO A 173 -17.09 0.79 -40.06
C PRO A 173 -15.92 1.74 -40.34
N ALA A 174 -16.19 2.96 -40.86
CA ALA A 174 -15.18 3.99 -41.08
C ALA A 174 -14.56 4.49 -39.76
N ALA A 175 -15.40 4.82 -38.77
CA ALA A 175 -14.93 5.17 -37.42
C ALA A 175 -14.16 4.01 -36.77
N THR A 176 -14.62 2.78 -36.94
CA THR A 176 -13.93 1.58 -36.43
C THR A 176 -12.54 1.42 -37.06
N ARG A 177 -12.42 1.63 -38.38
CA ARG A 177 -11.14 1.60 -39.09
C ARG A 177 -10.21 2.72 -38.61
N ALA A 178 -10.71 3.95 -38.49
CA ALA A 178 -9.94 5.09 -38.01
C ALA A 178 -9.38 4.85 -36.59
N LEU A 179 -10.15 4.21 -35.70
CA LEU A 179 -9.68 3.81 -34.37
C LEU A 179 -8.52 2.83 -34.44
N LEU A 180 -8.58 1.84 -35.34
CA LEU A 180 -7.46 0.92 -35.57
C LEU A 180 -6.23 1.64 -36.15
N ASP A 181 -6.44 2.54 -37.10
CA ASP A 181 -5.35 3.30 -37.72
C ASP A 181 -4.63 4.16 -36.67
N LEU A 182 -5.37 4.74 -35.72
CA LEU A 182 -4.79 5.41 -34.55
C LEU A 182 -4.00 4.43 -33.67
N PHE A 183 -4.55 3.27 -33.35
CA PHE A 183 -3.85 2.25 -32.57
C PHE A 183 -2.54 1.81 -33.25
N GLU A 184 -2.57 1.59 -34.56
CA GLU A 184 -1.39 1.22 -35.36
C GLU A 184 -0.37 2.37 -35.43
N ALA A 185 -0.81 3.62 -35.62
CA ALA A 185 0.06 4.79 -35.57
C ALA A 185 0.80 4.92 -34.22
N ARG A 186 0.15 4.53 -33.11
CA ARG A 186 0.75 4.57 -31.79
C ARG A 186 1.74 3.42 -31.54
N PHE A 187 1.49 2.22 -32.03
CA PHE A 187 2.15 1.00 -31.53
C PHE A 187 2.84 0.11 -32.55
N ASP A 188 2.72 0.38 -33.85
CA ASP A 188 3.40 -0.41 -34.88
C ASP A 188 4.91 -0.46 -34.58
N ARG A 189 5.49 -1.65 -34.51
CA ARG A 189 6.90 -1.87 -34.16
C ARG A 189 7.88 -1.63 -35.30
N THR A 190 7.39 -1.53 -36.53
CA THR A 190 8.22 -1.41 -37.73
C THR A 190 8.85 -0.03 -37.90
N GLU A 191 8.51 0.92 -37.01
CA GLU A 191 8.94 2.30 -37.10
C GLU A 191 9.84 2.77 -35.93
N GLN A 192 10.11 4.08 -35.97
CA GLN A 192 10.86 4.87 -34.99
C GLN A 192 10.18 4.94 -33.60
N PRO A 193 10.95 5.34 -32.56
CA PRO A 193 10.44 5.66 -31.21
C PRO A 193 9.08 6.37 -31.08
N ALA A 194 8.46 6.23 -29.90
CA ALA A 194 7.23 6.95 -29.54
C ALA A 194 7.39 8.49 -29.67
N ASP A 195 8.54 9.02 -29.30
CA ASP A 195 8.92 10.44 -29.34
C ASP A 195 9.44 10.90 -30.70
N SER A 196 9.46 10.03 -31.72
CA SER A 196 9.90 10.43 -33.05
C SER A 196 8.93 11.43 -33.71
N PRO A 197 9.42 12.51 -34.33
CA PRO A 197 8.56 13.51 -34.97
C PRO A 197 7.61 12.93 -36.02
N HIS A 198 8.05 11.89 -36.74
CA HIS A 198 7.23 11.18 -37.73
C HIS A 198 6.02 10.49 -37.08
N ARG A 199 6.24 9.72 -36.00
CA ARG A 199 5.18 9.04 -35.27
C ARG A 199 4.19 10.03 -34.67
N ILE A 200 4.69 11.10 -34.04
CA ILE A 200 3.85 12.16 -33.46
C ILE A 200 2.92 12.76 -34.54
N SER A 201 3.45 13.06 -35.73
CA SER A 201 2.65 13.57 -36.85
C SER A 201 1.60 12.56 -37.34
N ARG A 202 1.98 11.28 -37.48
CA ARG A 202 1.04 10.20 -37.83
C ARG A 202 -0.09 10.05 -36.81
N ILE A 203 0.24 10.08 -35.52
CA ILE A 203 -0.74 10.01 -34.43
C ILE A 203 -1.70 11.19 -34.54
N ALA A 204 -1.20 12.42 -34.67
CA ALA A 204 -2.04 13.60 -34.79
C ALA A 204 -2.99 13.53 -36.01
N ALA A 205 -2.51 13.05 -37.16
CA ALA A 205 -3.35 12.84 -38.34
C ALA A 205 -4.43 11.78 -38.11
N ALA A 206 -4.08 10.66 -37.47
CA ALA A 206 -5.04 9.60 -37.14
C ALA A 206 -6.08 10.06 -36.09
N GLU A 207 -5.68 10.84 -35.09
CA GLU A 207 -6.59 11.46 -34.11
C GLU A 207 -7.60 12.38 -34.79
N GLN A 208 -7.14 13.21 -35.74
CA GLN A 208 -8.02 14.07 -36.52
C GLN A 208 -9.02 13.27 -37.37
N GLN A 209 -8.58 12.16 -37.96
CA GLN A 209 -9.47 11.27 -38.71
C GLN A 209 -10.52 10.65 -37.79
N VAL A 210 -10.10 10.11 -36.63
CA VAL A 210 -11.02 9.55 -35.63
C VAL A 210 -12.07 10.57 -35.20
N ALA A 211 -11.66 11.81 -34.89
CA ALA A 211 -12.59 12.87 -34.53
C ALA A 211 -13.60 13.16 -35.65
N THR A 212 -13.13 13.25 -36.89
CA THR A 212 -13.98 13.50 -38.07
C THR A 212 -15.02 12.40 -38.30
N GLU A 213 -14.64 11.13 -38.11
CA GLU A 213 -15.56 10.00 -38.25
C GLU A 213 -16.56 9.91 -37.09
N ILE A 214 -16.12 10.19 -35.86
CA ILE A 214 -17.01 10.19 -34.69
C ILE A 214 -18.04 11.32 -34.79
N ASP A 215 -17.65 12.51 -35.26
CA ASP A 215 -18.57 13.66 -35.37
C ASP A 215 -19.69 13.46 -36.42
N GLN A 216 -19.56 12.47 -37.30
CA GLN A 216 -20.60 12.07 -38.26
C GLN A 216 -21.64 11.11 -37.64
N VAL A 217 -21.41 10.62 -36.42
CA VAL A 217 -22.27 9.64 -35.76
C VAL A 217 -23.50 10.31 -35.17
N LEU A 218 -24.68 9.93 -35.68
CA LEU A 218 -25.96 10.56 -35.29
C LEU A 218 -26.47 10.12 -33.90
N HIS A 219 -26.11 8.91 -33.46
CA HIS A 219 -26.61 8.35 -32.21
C HIS A 219 -25.66 8.60 -31.04
N ILE A 220 -26.16 9.27 -29.99
CA ILE A 220 -25.37 9.62 -28.79
C ILE A 220 -24.72 8.41 -28.10
N ASP A 221 -25.40 7.26 -28.08
CA ASP A 221 -24.85 6.04 -27.50
C ASP A 221 -23.64 5.53 -28.29
N ALA A 222 -23.73 5.62 -29.63
CA ALA A 222 -22.67 5.19 -30.53
C ALA A 222 -21.47 6.13 -30.45
N ASP A 223 -21.71 7.44 -30.43
CA ASP A 223 -20.69 8.47 -30.17
C ASP A 223 -19.96 8.19 -28.85
N ARG A 224 -20.70 7.97 -27.75
CA ARG A 224 -20.10 7.68 -26.44
C ARG A 224 -19.23 6.42 -26.44
N ILE A 225 -19.66 5.35 -27.10
CA ILE A 225 -18.87 4.12 -27.22
C ILE A 225 -17.59 4.36 -28.02
N LEU A 226 -17.68 5.02 -29.18
CA LEU A 226 -16.53 5.29 -30.04
C LEU A 226 -15.53 6.25 -29.37
N ARG A 227 -16.01 7.27 -28.65
CA ARG A 227 -15.16 8.15 -27.83
C ARG A 227 -14.47 7.41 -26.69
N ALA A 228 -15.14 6.45 -26.06
CA ALA A 228 -14.52 5.59 -25.04
C ALA A 228 -13.38 4.74 -25.64
N TYR A 229 -13.57 4.18 -26.84
CA TYR A 229 -12.49 3.50 -27.57
C TYR A 229 -11.32 4.44 -27.88
N HIS A 230 -11.62 5.64 -28.38
CA HIS A 230 -10.61 6.66 -28.65
C HIS A 230 -9.80 7.00 -27.40
N ASN A 231 -10.47 7.25 -26.26
CA ASN A 231 -9.83 7.51 -24.97
C ASN A 231 -8.94 6.34 -24.52
N LEU A 232 -9.43 5.09 -24.58
CA LEU A 232 -8.64 3.92 -24.19
C LEU A 232 -7.39 3.69 -25.05
N ILE A 233 -7.47 3.92 -26.36
CA ILE A 233 -6.32 3.80 -27.26
C ILE A 233 -5.25 4.84 -26.91
N ASN A 234 -5.66 6.08 -26.63
CA ASN A 234 -4.74 7.14 -26.21
C ASN A 234 -4.18 6.94 -24.81
N ALA A 235 -4.98 6.41 -23.88
CA ALA A 235 -4.54 6.07 -22.53
C ALA A 235 -3.63 4.84 -22.50
N THR A 236 -3.59 4.02 -23.56
CA THR A 236 -2.66 2.90 -23.65
C THR A 236 -1.24 3.44 -23.85
N VAL A 237 -0.31 2.96 -23.03
CA VAL A 237 1.10 3.39 -23.05
C VAL A 237 2.05 2.30 -23.55
N ARG A 238 1.68 1.02 -23.40
CA ARG A 238 2.44 -0.14 -23.91
C ARG A 238 1.48 -1.29 -24.25
N THR A 239 1.79 -2.05 -25.30
CA THR A 239 1.02 -3.25 -25.69
C THR A 239 1.90 -4.27 -26.40
N ASN A 240 1.61 -5.56 -26.22
CA ASN A 240 2.28 -6.63 -26.96
C ASN A 240 1.64 -6.93 -28.32
N ALA A 241 0.60 -6.20 -28.75
CA ALA A 241 -0.19 -6.54 -29.94
C ALA A 241 0.63 -6.72 -31.23
N PHE A 242 1.77 -6.03 -31.33
CA PHE A 242 2.69 -6.13 -32.46
C PHE A 242 3.88 -7.07 -32.21
N ALA A 243 3.98 -7.74 -31.06
CA ALA A 243 5.02 -8.73 -30.81
C ALA A 243 4.84 -9.96 -31.72
N PRO A 244 5.92 -10.63 -32.19
CA PRO A 244 5.80 -11.72 -33.17
C PRO A 244 4.97 -12.89 -32.61
N ASP A 245 5.13 -13.15 -31.31
CA ASP A 245 4.51 -14.27 -30.61
C ASP A 245 3.10 -13.98 -30.10
N ALA A 246 2.63 -12.72 -30.14
CA ALA A 246 1.30 -12.37 -29.65
C ALA A 246 0.21 -13.21 -30.34
N LEU A 247 -0.82 -13.61 -29.60
CA LEU A 247 -1.90 -14.48 -30.09
C LEU A 247 -1.43 -15.79 -30.78
N THR A 248 -0.22 -16.28 -30.45
CA THR A 248 0.27 -17.61 -30.85
C THR A 248 0.24 -18.57 -29.66
N VAL A 249 0.73 -19.81 -29.83
CA VAL A 249 0.85 -20.77 -28.71
C VAL A 249 1.83 -20.30 -27.62
N TRP A 250 2.79 -19.43 -27.96
CA TRP A 250 3.80 -18.94 -27.02
C TRP A 250 3.32 -17.77 -26.16
N ALA A 251 2.47 -16.90 -26.73
CA ALA A 251 1.79 -15.83 -26.02
C ALA A 251 0.32 -15.76 -26.49
N PRO A 252 -0.57 -16.68 -26.02
CA PRO A 252 -1.97 -16.77 -26.45
C PRO A 252 -2.85 -15.69 -25.81
N TYR A 253 -2.34 -14.46 -25.74
CA TYR A 253 -2.95 -13.33 -25.06
C TYR A 253 -2.52 -11.99 -25.71
N LEU A 254 -3.34 -10.97 -25.50
CA LEU A 254 -2.96 -9.57 -25.65
C LEU A 254 -2.83 -8.93 -24.27
N VAL A 255 -1.93 -7.96 -24.14
CA VAL A 255 -1.79 -7.14 -22.94
C VAL A 255 -1.75 -5.66 -23.32
N HIS A 256 -2.47 -4.84 -22.56
CA HIS A 256 -2.49 -3.39 -22.68
C HIS A 256 -2.18 -2.77 -21.31
N LYS A 257 -1.11 -1.99 -21.23
CA LYS A 257 -0.81 -1.15 -20.08
C LYS A 257 -1.42 0.23 -20.32
N LEU A 258 -2.31 0.65 -19.43
CA LEU A 258 -3.07 1.90 -19.50
C LEU A 258 -2.56 2.88 -18.43
N ASP A 259 -2.36 4.14 -18.79
CA ASP A 259 -2.34 5.25 -17.82
C ASP A 259 -3.77 5.50 -17.35
N ALA A 260 -4.08 4.92 -16.20
CA ALA A 260 -5.44 4.88 -15.68
C ALA A 260 -5.96 6.27 -15.31
N ARG A 261 -5.09 7.24 -15.03
CA ARG A 261 -5.52 8.62 -14.73
C ARG A 261 -6.11 9.31 -15.95
N SER A 262 -5.64 8.92 -17.14
CA SER A 262 -6.08 9.42 -18.44
C SER A 262 -7.34 8.72 -18.99
N VAL A 263 -7.87 7.71 -18.28
CA VAL A 263 -9.11 7.02 -18.67
C VAL A 263 -10.33 7.71 -18.06
N ASP A 264 -11.20 8.27 -18.90
CA ASP A 264 -12.31 9.12 -18.46
C ASP A 264 -13.42 8.33 -17.75
N GLU A 265 -13.70 7.12 -18.21
CA GLU A 265 -14.74 6.24 -17.68
C GLU A 265 -14.39 5.64 -16.31
N LEU A 266 -13.15 5.78 -15.82
CA LEU A 266 -12.78 5.24 -14.52
C LEU A 266 -13.30 6.10 -13.36
N PRO A 267 -13.99 5.49 -12.37
CA PRO A 267 -14.36 6.19 -11.15
C PRO A 267 -13.15 6.40 -10.22
N GLN A 268 -13.24 7.38 -9.33
CA GLN A 268 -12.21 7.61 -8.30
C GLN A 268 -12.22 6.51 -7.23
N PRO A 269 -11.04 6.09 -6.70
CA PRO A 269 -9.71 6.56 -7.08
C PRO A 269 -9.21 5.87 -8.35
N ARG A 270 -8.58 6.65 -9.23
CA ARG A 270 -7.89 6.11 -10.42
C ARG A 270 -6.48 5.63 -10.03
N PRO A 271 -6.10 4.37 -10.31
CA PRO A 271 -4.72 3.91 -10.12
C PRO A 271 -3.72 4.74 -10.94
N PHE A 272 -2.42 4.55 -10.70
CA PHE A 272 -1.36 5.07 -11.58
C PHE A 272 -1.37 4.33 -12.92
N SER A 273 -1.49 2.99 -12.90
CA SER A 273 -1.66 2.20 -14.13
C SER A 273 -2.56 0.98 -13.93
N GLU A 274 -3.21 0.57 -15.02
CA GLU A 274 -3.93 -0.70 -15.13
C GLU A 274 -3.32 -1.52 -16.27
N ILE A 275 -2.86 -2.75 -15.98
CA ILE A 275 -2.39 -3.69 -17.00
C ILE A 275 -3.50 -4.70 -17.21
N PHE A 276 -4.18 -4.60 -18.35
CA PHE A 276 -5.27 -5.50 -18.73
C PHE A 276 -4.75 -6.58 -19.69
N VAL A 277 -5.07 -7.84 -19.39
CA VAL A 277 -4.68 -9.00 -20.17
C VAL A 277 -5.92 -9.72 -20.67
N TYR A 278 -5.96 -9.93 -21.98
CA TYR A 278 -7.03 -10.61 -22.67
C TYR A 278 -6.53 -11.91 -23.30
N SER A 279 -7.19 -13.03 -23.03
CA SER A 279 -7.01 -14.30 -23.73
C SER A 279 -8.37 -14.95 -23.96
N PRO A 280 -8.53 -15.79 -25.01
CA PRO A 280 -9.71 -16.64 -25.15
C PRO A 280 -9.93 -17.60 -23.97
N GLU A 281 -8.88 -17.87 -23.17
CA GLU A 281 -8.94 -18.80 -22.04
C GLU A 281 -9.08 -18.11 -20.67
N PHE A 282 -8.66 -16.86 -20.55
CA PHE A 282 -8.70 -16.11 -19.29
C PHE A 282 -8.69 -14.61 -19.52
N GLU A 283 -9.12 -13.85 -18.52
CA GLU A 283 -8.96 -12.39 -18.46
C GLU A 283 -8.22 -12.03 -17.18
N GLY A 284 -7.40 -10.99 -17.22
CA GLY A 284 -6.60 -10.55 -16.08
C GLY A 284 -6.48 -9.04 -16.02
N LEU A 285 -6.34 -8.52 -14.81
CA LEU A 285 -6.16 -7.09 -14.55
C LEU A 285 -5.18 -6.90 -13.40
N HIS A 286 -4.22 -6.00 -13.56
CA HIS A 286 -3.28 -5.63 -12.50
C HIS A 286 -3.27 -4.11 -12.29
N LEU A 287 -3.64 -3.67 -11.09
CA LEU A 287 -3.72 -2.27 -10.69
C LEU A 287 -2.46 -1.87 -9.92
N ARG A 288 -1.86 -0.72 -10.24
CA ARG A 288 -0.69 -0.16 -9.55
C ARG A 288 -0.95 1.29 -9.15
N PHE A 289 -0.59 1.68 -7.93
CA PHE A 289 -0.68 3.07 -7.45
C PHE A 289 0.65 3.84 -7.57
N GLY A 290 1.69 3.22 -8.12
CA GLY A 290 2.98 3.84 -8.41
C GLY A 290 3.90 2.90 -9.19
N LEU A 291 5.08 3.39 -9.58
CA LEU A 291 6.10 2.60 -10.29
C LEU A 291 6.71 1.53 -9.38
N VAL A 292 7.16 1.91 -8.18
CA VAL A 292 7.62 0.93 -7.19
C VAL A 292 6.41 0.46 -6.39
N ALA A 293 5.70 -0.56 -6.89
CA ALA A 293 4.47 -1.07 -6.28
C ALA A 293 4.45 -2.59 -6.21
N ARG A 294 3.82 -3.11 -5.15
CA ARG A 294 3.77 -4.55 -4.85
C ARG A 294 2.37 -5.00 -4.48
N GLY A 295 1.99 -6.19 -4.96
CA GLY A 295 0.64 -6.70 -4.81
C GLY A 295 0.47 -8.20 -4.97
N GLY A 296 -0.49 -8.76 -4.24
CA GLY A 296 -0.92 -10.15 -4.44
C GLY A 296 -1.71 -10.34 -5.75
N LEU A 297 -1.55 -11.49 -6.41
CA LEU A 297 -2.36 -11.89 -7.57
C LEU A 297 -3.45 -12.89 -7.16
N ARG A 298 -4.72 -12.50 -7.28
CA ARG A 298 -5.88 -13.33 -6.93
C ARG A 298 -6.39 -14.13 -8.13
N TRP A 299 -6.71 -15.40 -7.90
CA TRP A 299 -7.58 -16.16 -8.80
C TRP A 299 -9.02 -15.98 -8.32
N SER A 300 -9.85 -15.32 -9.14
CA SER A 300 -11.25 -15.02 -8.83
C SER A 300 -12.22 -15.88 -9.63
N ASP A 301 -13.39 -16.12 -9.05
CA ASP A 301 -14.58 -16.72 -9.64
C ASP A 301 -15.62 -15.67 -10.08
N ARG A 302 -15.32 -14.37 -9.95
CA ARG A 302 -16.20 -13.25 -10.34
C ARG A 302 -15.93 -12.79 -11.76
N HIS A 303 -16.59 -13.38 -12.76
CA HIS A 303 -16.37 -13.03 -14.17
C HIS A 303 -16.91 -11.64 -14.57
N ASP A 304 -17.95 -11.14 -13.89
CA ASP A 304 -18.64 -9.91 -14.31
C ASP A 304 -18.02 -8.63 -13.75
N ASP A 305 -17.39 -8.69 -12.57
CA ASP A 305 -16.97 -7.48 -11.83
C ASP A 305 -15.64 -7.64 -11.07
N TYR A 306 -14.72 -8.48 -11.57
CA TYR A 306 -13.40 -8.68 -10.99
C TYR A 306 -12.59 -7.38 -10.85
N ARG A 307 -12.82 -6.36 -11.70
CA ARG A 307 -12.17 -5.04 -11.53
C ARG A 307 -12.60 -4.36 -10.23
N THR A 308 -13.89 -4.40 -9.90
CA THR A 308 -14.42 -3.83 -8.65
C THR A 308 -13.86 -4.59 -7.45
N GLU A 309 -13.75 -5.91 -7.54
CA GLU A 309 -13.13 -6.74 -6.52
C GLU A 309 -11.67 -6.31 -6.26
N VAL A 310 -10.84 -6.31 -7.30
CA VAL A 310 -9.40 -6.03 -7.15
C VAL A 310 -9.13 -4.57 -6.74
N LEU A 311 -9.98 -3.63 -7.16
CA LEU A 311 -9.92 -2.23 -6.71
C LEU A 311 -10.22 -2.08 -5.21
N GLY A 312 -11.11 -2.91 -4.66
CA GLY A 312 -11.34 -2.96 -3.21
C GLY A 312 -10.10 -3.45 -2.45
N LEU A 313 -9.43 -4.48 -2.97
CA LEU A 313 -8.25 -5.08 -2.35
C LEU A 313 -7.02 -4.18 -2.39
N VAL A 314 -6.76 -3.50 -3.52
CA VAL A 314 -5.58 -2.63 -3.65
C VAL A 314 -5.66 -1.41 -2.73
N LYS A 315 -6.87 -0.92 -2.42
CA LYS A 315 -7.07 0.17 -1.44
C LYS A 315 -6.61 -0.23 -0.04
N ALA A 316 -7.07 -1.38 0.43
CA ALA A 316 -6.61 -1.94 1.71
C ALA A 316 -5.09 -2.18 1.69
N GLN A 317 -4.55 -2.62 0.56
CA GLN A 317 -3.12 -2.83 0.39
C GLN A 317 -2.31 -1.52 0.42
N ALA A 318 -2.84 -0.41 -0.09
CA ALA A 318 -2.13 0.88 -0.11
C ALA A 318 -1.86 1.39 1.31
N VAL A 319 -2.85 1.33 2.19
CA VAL A 319 -2.72 1.68 3.62
C VAL A 319 -1.72 0.75 4.32
N LYS A 320 -1.81 -0.56 4.05
CA LYS A 320 -0.86 -1.56 4.60
C LYS A 320 0.58 -1.34 4.14
N ASN A 321 0.76 -0.94 2.88
CA ASN A 321 2.07 -0.68 2.29
C ASN A 321 2.68 0.66 2.74
N ALA A 322 1.93 1.51 3.44
CA ALA A 322 2.47 2.77 3.96
C ALA A 322 3.70 2.58 4.86
N MET A 323 3.89 1.39 5.44
CA MET A 323 5.01 1.05 6.33
C MET A 323 6.29 0.59 5.60
N ILE A 324 6.18 0.18 4.33
CA ILE A 324 7.27 -0.45 3.56
C ILE A 324 7.64 0.36 2.31
N VAL A 325 8.66 -0.05 1.57
CA VAL A 325 9.17 0.69 0.41
C VAL A 325 8.16 0.82 -0.74
N PRO A 326 7.62 -0.28 -1.31
CA PRO A 326 6.71 -0.18 -2.44
C PRO A 326 5.30 0.27 -2.04
N VAL A 327 4.65 1.05 -2.89
CA VAL A 327 3.22 1.39 -2.74
C VAL A 327 2.32 0.20 -3.11
N GLY A 328 1.00 0.36 -2.95
CA GLY A 328 0.02 -0.70 -3.20
C GLY A 328 -0.12 -1.07 -4.69
N ALA A 329 -0.10 -2.37 -4.98
CA ALA A 329 -0.61 -2.96 -6.22
C ALA A 329 -1.50 -4.17 -5.90
N LYS A 330 -2.27 -4.63 -6.89
CA LYS A 330 -3.04 -5.87 -6.79
C LYS A 330 -3.41 -6.38 -8.17
N GLY A 331 -3.34 -7.69 -8.38
CA GLY A 331 -3.82 -8.33 -9.59
C GLY A 331 -4.96 -9.30 -9.35
N VAL A 332 -5.75 -9.53 -10.38
CA VAL A 332 -6.80 -10.55 -10.43
C VAL A 332 -6.79 -11.20 -11.81
N PHE A 333 -7.06 -12.49 -11.86
CA PHE A 333 -7.39 -13.17 -13.11
C PHE A 333 -8.58 -14.10 -12.92
N VAL A 334 -9.37 -14.25 -13.99
CA VAL A 334 -10.53 -15.13 -14.07
C VAL A 334 -10.31 -16.11 -15.22
N VAL A 335 -10.53 -17.39 -14.95
CA VAL A 335 -10.44 -18.45 -15.95
C VAL A 335 -11.80 -18.56 -16.63
N LYS A 336 -11.83 -18.53 -17.97
CA LYS A 336 -13.06 -18.68 -18.76
C LYS A 336 -13.45 -20.15 -18.83
N ASP A 337 -14.76 -20.43 -18.88
CA ASP A 337 -15.32 -21.78 -19.01
C ASP A 337 -15.05 -22.37 -20.40
N ARG A 338 -13.80 -22.80 -20.62
CA ARG A 338 -13.37 -23.66 -21.71
C ARG A 338 -12.50 -24.77 -21.12
N ALA A 339 -13.11 -25.66 -20.34
CA ALA A 339 -12.45 -26.90 -19.96
C ALA A 339 -12.27 -27.75 -21.23
N ALA A 340 -11.04 -28.04 -21.61
CA ALA A 340 -10.80 -29.26 -22.38
C ALA A 340 -11.29 -30.42 -21.50
N ALA A 341 -12.15 -31.28 -22.05
CA ALA A 341 -12.75 -32.38 -21.29
C ALA A 341 -11.65 -33.19 -20.56
N GLY A 342 -11.71 -33.23 -19.23
CA GLY A 342 -10.82 -34.05 -18.39
C GLY A 342 -9.64 -33.34 -17.70
N GLN A 343 -9.41 -32.03 -17.89
CA GLN A 343 -8.37 -31.31 -17.12
C GLN A 343 -8.88 -30.80 -15.76
N SER A 344 -8.06 -30.96 -14.71
CA SER A 344 -8.35 -30.40 -13.38
C SER A 344 -8.38 -28.86 -13.43
N PRO A 345 -9.36 -28.19 -12.80
CA PRO A 345 -9.42 -26.73 -12.71
C PRO A 345 -8.12 -26.10 -12.21
N ARG A 346 -7.40 -26.77 -11.30
CA ARG A 346 -6.13 -26.30 -10.75
C ARG A 346 -5.01 -26.22 -11.80
N VAL A 347 -4.99 -27.15 -12.76
CA VAL A 347 -3.99 -27.16 -13.86
C VAL A 347 -4.26 -25.99 -14.80
N GLN A 348 -5.52 -25.77 -15.16
CA GLN A 348 -5.92 -24.65 -16.00
C GLN A 348 -5.64 -23.31 -15.30
N GLY A 349 -5.99 -23.18 -14.02
CA GLY A 349 -5.69 -21.99 -13.22
C GLY A 349 -4.19 -21.69 -13.14
N LEU A 350 -3.34 -22.71 -12.94
CA LEU A 350 -1.89 -22.53 -12.96
C LEU A 350 -1.36 -22.11 -14.34
N ARG A 351 -1.91 -22.68 -15.43
CA ARG A 351 -1.55 -22.29 -16.80
C ARG A 351 -1.90 -20.82 -17.07
N SER A 352 -3.12 -20.41 -16.76
CA SER A 352 -3.59 -19.02 -16.90
C SER A 352 -2.78 -18.06 -16.02
N TYR A 353 -2.43 -18.46 -14.80
CA TYR A 353 -1.55 -17.69 -13.92
C TYR A 353 -0.17 -17.45 -14.54
N ARG A 354 0.46 -18.50 -15.09
CA ARG A 354 1.76 -18.37 -15.76
C ARG A 354 1.69 -17.45 -16.97
N GLN A 355 0.63 -17.59 -17.79
CA GLN A 355 0.38 -16.73 -18.95
C GLN A 355 0.10 -15.28 -18.53
N PHE A 356 -0.63 -15.06 -17.43
CA PHE A 356 -0.90 -13.74 -16.90
C PHE A 356 0.39 -13.04 -16.47
N ILE A 357 1.27 -13.71 -15.72
CA ILE A 357 2.58 -13.16 -15.33
C ILE A 357 3.44 -12.84 -16.55
N ALA A 358 3.51 -13.78 -17.48
CA ALA A 358 4.18 -13.61 -18.76
C ALA A 358 3.69 -12.33 -19.48
N ALA A 359 2.37 -12.13 -19.54
CA ALA A 359 1.76 -10.95 -20.13
C ALA A 359 2.14 -9.65 -19.39
N LEU A 360 2.15 -9.65 -18.06
CA LEU A 360 2.60 -8.48 -17.28
C LEU A 360 4.06 -8.13 -17.60
N LEU A 361 4.92 -9.14 -17.75
CA LEU A 361 6.34 -8.98 -18.07
C LEU A 361 6.61 -8.52 -19.51
N ASP A 362 5.63 -8.61 -20.40
CA ASP A 362 5.76 -8.14 -21.79
C ASP A 362 5.61 -6.61 -21.94
N VAL A 363 5.13 -5.92 -20.90
CA VAL A 363 4.85 -4.47 -20.91
C VAL A 363 5.57 -3.70 -19.78
N VAL A 364 6.64 -4.27 -19.22
CA VAL A 364 7.54 -3.63 -18.25
C VAL A 364 8.99 -3.74 -18.72
N ASP A 365 9.88 -2.90 -18.17
CA ASP A 365 11.28 -2.92 -18.57
C ASP A 365 12.00 -4.14 -17.94
N LYS A 366 12.77 -4.86 -18.77
CA LYS A 366 13.44 -6.10 -18.34
C LYS A 366 14.79 -5.89 -17.67
N THR A 367 15.34 -4.69 -17.75
CA THR A 367 16.63 -4.33 -17.16
C THR A 367 16.45 -3.56 -15.86
N ALA A 368 17.45 -3.61 -14.99
CA ALA A 368 17.48 -2.75 -13.82
C ALA A 368 17.45 -1.26 -14.24
N PRO A 369 16.96 -0.36 -13.38
CA PRO A 369 17.15 1.07 -13.57
C PRO A 369 18.63 1.39 -13.84
N THR A 370 18.92 2.16 -14.88
CA THR A 370 20.25 2.70 -15.17
C THR A 370 20.14 4.19 -15.46
N ASP A 371 21.20 4.95 -15.18
CA ASP A 371 21.30 6.37 -15.54
C ASP A 371 21.54 6.59 -17.05
N SER A 372 21.53 5.52 -17.85
CA SER A 372 21.75 5.58 -19.29
C SER A 372 20.44 5.86 -20.03
N GLU A 373 20.46 6.87 -20.90
CA GLU A 373 19.34 7.15 -21.82
C GLU A 373 19.19 6.07 -22.93
N ASP A 374 20.21 5.22 -23.13
CA ASP A 374 20.15 4.08 -24.05
C ASP A 374 19.28 2.98 -23.43
N ARG A 375 17.96 3.20 -23.48
CA ARG A 375 16.96 2.20 -23.12
C ARG A 375 17.02 1.09 -24.14
N PRO A 376 17.40 -0.13 -23.77
CA PRO A 376 17.30 -1.19 -24.73
C PRO A 376 15.81 -1.59 -24.87
N ARG A 377 15.26 -1.36 -26.06
CA ARG A 377 13.87 -1.63 -26.43
C ARG A 377 13.65 -3.12 -26.63
N PHE A 378 13.69 -3.86 -25.55
CA PHE A 378 13.66 -5.31 -25.63
C PHE A 378 12.22 -5.82 -25.70
N GLY A 379 11.87 -6.42 -26.86
CA GLY A 379 10.57 -7.05 -27.11
C GLY A 379 9.77 -6.47 -28.28
N GLY A 380 10.27 -5.39 -28.93
CA GLY A 380 9.56 -4.75 -30.05
C GLY A 380 8.28 -4.01 -29.63
N VAL A 381 8.14 -3.68 -28.33
CA VAL A 381 7.04 -2.87 -27.80
C VAL A 381 7.43 -1.40 -27.86
N VAL A 382 6.48 -0.55 -28.26
CA VAL A 382 6.62 0.90 -28.25
C VAL A 382 6.13 1.45 -26.92
N CYS A 383 6.97 2.23 -26.23
CA CYS A 383 6.68 2.79 -24.91
C CYS A 383 6.37 4.28 -25.02
N HIS A 384 5.17 4.68 -24.62
CA HIS A 384 4.73 6.09 -24.52
C HIS A 384 4.88 6.67 -23.10
N ASP A 385 5.46 5.91 -22.19
CA ASP A 385 5.70 6.28 -20.79
C ASP A 385 7.20 6.29 -20.43
N GLY A 386 7.49 6.71 -19.19
CA GLY A 386 8.84 6.66 -18.62
C GLY A 386 9.32 5.23 -18.33
N PRO A 387 10.54 5.10 -17.74
CA PRO A 387 11.04 3.81 -17.28
C PRO A 387 10.08 3.15 -16.29
N ASP A 388 9.89 1.84 -16.44
CA ASP A 388 9.08 1.00 -15.58
C ASP A 388 9.75 -0.38 -15.34
N PRO A 389 10.88 -0.41 -14.62
CA PRO A 389 11.63 -1.65 -14.39
C PRO A 389 11.14 -2.45 -13.18
N TYR A 390 10.31 -1.89 -12.30
CA TYR A 390 9.90 -2.54 -11.05
C TYR A 390 8.49 -3.13 -11.13
N LEU A 391 8.40 -4.46 -11.07
CA LEU A 391 7.16 -5.20 -10.93
C LEU A 391 7.41 -6.40 -10.00
N VAL A 392 6.77 -6.38 -8.82
CA VAL A 392 6.87 -7.46 -7.84
C VAL A 392 5.48 -7.94 -7.47
N VAL A 393 5.30 -9.26 -7.49
CA VAL A 393 4.03 -9.92 -7.19
C VAL A 393 4.11 -10.72 -5.90
N ALA A 394 2.97 -10.99 -5.31
CA ALA A 394 2.85 -11.89 -4.16
C ALA A 394 1.69 -12.87 -4.38
N ALA A 395 1.64 -13.92 -3.57
CA ALA A 395 0.50 -14.82 -3.57
C ALA A 395 -0.73 -14.17 -2.90
N ASP A 396 -1.92 -14.60 -3.32
CA ASP A 396 -3.22 -14.26 -2.71
C ASP A 396 -4.13 -15.51 -2.70
N LYS A 397 -5.42 -15.32 -2.43
CA LYS A 397 -6.45 -16.35 -2.54
C LYS A 397 -6.38 -17.02 -3.91
N GLY A 398 -6.28 -18.36 -3.88
CA GLY A 398 -6.20 -19.21 -5.07
C GLY A 398 -4.80 -19.35 -5.68
N THR A 399 -3.80 -18.60 -5.20
CA THR A 399 -2.42 -18.62 -5.74
C THR A 399 -1.33 -18.87 -4.68
N ALA A 400 -1.71 -19.22 -3.44
CA ALA A 400 -0.82 -19.42 -2.29
C ALA A 400 0.45 -20.24 -2.58
N THR A 401 0.36 -21.28 -3.43
CA THR A 401 1.49 -22.17 -3.76
C THR A 401 2.18 -21.83 -5.09
N PHE A 402 1.92 -20.67 -5.68
CA PHE A 402 2.35 -20.34 -7.05
C PHE A 402 3.56 -19.39 -7.15
N SER A 403 4.13 -18.93 -6.02
CA SER A 403 5.30 -18.02 -6.02
C SER A 403 6.49 -18.57 -6.80
N ASP A 404 6.82 -19.86 -6.65
CA ASP A 404 7.93 -20.48 -7.40
C ASP A 404 7.65 -20.52 -8.91
N SER A 405 6.38 -20.72 -9.29
CA SER A 405 5.97 -20.66 -10.70
C SER A 405 6.09 -19.25 -11.26
N ALA A 406 5.82 -18.22 -10.46
CA ALA A 406 6.02 -16.82 -10.86
C ALA A 406 7.49 -16.50 -11.10
N ASN A 407 8.37 -16.89 -10.17
CA ASN A 407 9.82 -16.71 -10.29
C ASN A 407 10.39 -17.48 -11.49
N ALA A 408 9.91 -18.69 -11.75
CA ALA A 408 10.31 -19.46 -12.93
C ALA A 408 9.95 -18.76 -14.25
N VAL A 409 8.77 -18.12 -14.33
CA VAL A 409 8.37 -17.33 -15.51
C VAL A 409 9.24 -16.06 -15.63
N ALA A 410 9.53 -15.38 -14.54
CA ALA A 410 10.40 -14.20 -14.55
C ALA A 410 11.81 -14.53 -15.07
N LEU A 411 12.40 -15.64 -14.62
CA LEU A 411 13.69 -16.14 -15.08
C LEU A 411 13.67 -16.50 -16.58
N ASP A 412 12.66 -17.26 -17.03
CA ASP A 412 12.48 -17.64 -18.45
C ASP A 412 12.35 -16.41 -19.37
N ARG A 413 11.67 -15.37 -18.88
CA ARG A 413 11.47 -14.10 -19.61
C ARG A 413 12.68 -13.15 -19.55
N GLY A 414 13.74 -13.51 -18.81
CA GLY A 414 14.95 -12.71 -18.64
C GLY A 414 14.74 -11.43 -17.82
N TYR A 415 13.79 -11.43 -16.88
CA TYR A 415 13.52 -10.27 -16.02
C TYR A 415 14.62 -10.10 -14.97
N TRP A 416 15.16 -8.89 -14.83
CA TRP A 416 16.37 -8.61 -14.04
C TRP A 416 16.29 -8.95 -12.54
N MET A 417 15.07 -8.99 -11.99
CA MET A 417 14.84 -9.33 -10.58
C MET A 417 14.88 -10.83 -10.29
N GLY A 418 14.93 -11.69 -11.30
CA GLY A 418 15.05 -13.14 -11.11
C GLY A 418 14.01 -13.70 -10.13
N ASP A 419 14.46 -14.32 -9.04
CA ASP A 419 13.62 -14.90 -7.99
C ASP A 419 13.24 -13.93 -6.85
N ALA A 420 13.57 -12.64 -7.01
CA ALA A 420 12.99 -11.54 -6.24
C ALA A 420 11.65 -11.05 -6.82
N PHE A 421 11.26 -11.51 -8.02
CA PHE A 421 9.99 -11.13 -8.66
C PHE A 421 8.76 -11.49 -7.81
N ALA A 422 8.78 -12.65 -7.16
CA ALA A 422 7.75 -13.10 -6.24
C ALA A 422 8.35 -13.50 -4.87
N SER A 423 7.88 -12.84 -3.81
CA SER A 423 8.28 -13.11 -2.43
C SER A 423 7.60 -14.38 -1.86
N GLY A 424 8.23 -15.05 -0.89
CA GLY A 424 7.65 -16.19 -0.18
C GLY A 424 7.63 -17.51 -0.99
N GLY A 425 8.51 -17.63 -1.97
CA GLY A 425 8.82 -18.91 -2.64
C GLY A 425 9.81 -19.77 -1.82
N SER A 426 10.20 -20.92 -2.36
CA SER A 426 11.08 -21.90 -1.70
C SER A 426 12.48 -21.37 -1.35
N ALA A 427 12.91 -20.28 -1.99
CA ALA A 427 14.18 -19.60 -1.76
C ALA A 427 14.03 -18.29 -0.96
N GLY A 428 12.89 -18.05 -0.32
CA GLY A 428 12.59 -16.87 0.52
C GLY A 428 12.57 -17.18 2.01
N TYR A 429 12.11 -16.21 2.83
CA TYR A 429 11.90 -16.45 4.25
C TYR A 429 10.59 -17.20 4.48
N ASP A 430 10.64 -18.29 5.25
CA ASP A 430 9.43 -19.01 5.66
C ASP A 430 8.76 -18.25 6.81
N HIS A 431 7.68 -17.52 6.49
CA HIS A 431 6.94 -16.72 7.47
C HIS A 431 6.32 -17.56 8.59
N LYS A 432 5.95 -18.82 8.32
CA LYS A 432 5.37 -19.72 9.33
C LYS A 432 6.46 -20.22 10.28
N ALA A 433 7.60 -20.66 9.75
CA ALA A 433 8.74 -21.09 10.55
C ALA A 433 9.32 -19.93 11.39
N MET A 434 9.40 -18.74 10.79
CA MET A 434 9.85 -17.52 11.47
C MET A 434 8.83 -16.95 12.46
N GLY A 435 7.55 -17.32 12.30
CA GLY A 435 6.41 -16.82 13.08
C GLY A 435 6.22 -15.30 12.96
N ILE A 436 6.77 -14.66 11.93
CA ILE A 436 7.00 -13.20 11.93
C ILE A 436 5.72 -12.38 11.98
N THR A 437 4.65 -12.85 11.33
CA THR A 437 3.35 -12.16 11.34
C THR A 437 2.71 -12.23 12.73
N ALA A 438 2.75 -13.39 13.39
CA ALA A 438 2.27 -13.55 14.76
C ALA A 438 3.11 -12.75 15.75
N ARG A 439 4.44 -12.75 15.60
CA ARG A 439 5.36 -11.94 16.42
C ARG A 439 5.08 -10.44 16.26
N GLY A 440 4.77 -9.99 15.04
CA GLY A 440 4.34 -8.62 14.77
C GLY A 440 3.01 -8.28 15.44
N ALA A 441 2.00 -9.14 15.31
CA ALA A 441 0.71 -8.95 15.97
C ALA A 441 0.84 -8.86 17.49
N TRP A 442 1.75 -9.66 18.07
CA TRP A 442 2.07 -9.58 19.49
C TRP A 442 2.79 -8.30 19.90
N VAL A 443 3.49 -7.59 19.02
CA VAL A 443 4.03 -6.27 19.38
C VAL A 443 2.89 -5.29 19.71
N SER A 444 1.79 -5.31 18.94
CA SER A 444 0.56 -4.57 19.29
C SER A 444 -0.10 -5.12 20.55
N GLY A 445 -0.22 -6.45 20.66
CA GLY A 445 -0.80 -7.11 21.83
C GLY A 445 -0.09 -6.77 23.14
N ASP A 446 1.24 -6.83 23.16
CA ASP A 446 2.10 -6.45 24.28
C ASP A 446 1.88 -4.98 24.65
N THR A 447 1.82 -4.10 23.64
CA THR A 447 1.60 -2.66 23.86
C THR A 447 0.24 -2.40 24.51
N HIS A 448 -0.82 -3.04 24.03
CA HIS A 448 -2.16 -2.86 24.58
C HIS A 448 -2.33 -3.50 25.96
N LEU A 449 -1.79 -4.69 26.20
CA LEU A 449 -1.84 -5.34 27.51
C LEU A 449 -1.04 -4.54 28.56
N ALA A 450 0.10 -3.96 28.19
CA ALA A 450 0.88 -3.10 29.08
C ALA A 450 0.10 -1.84 29.51
N GLU A 451 -0.81 -1.31 28.68
CA GLU A 451 -1.69 -0.20 29.06
C GLU A 451 -2.73 -0.57 30.12
N LEU A 452 -3.04 -1.86 30.24
CA LEU A 452 -3.89 -2.43 31.27
C LEU A 452 -3.09 -2.85 32.51
N GLY A 453 -1.76 -2.68 32.49
CA GLY A 453 -0.86 -3.12 33.55
C GLY A 453 -0.56 -4.62 33.54
N ILE A 454 -0.81 -5.31 32.41
CA ILE A 454 -0.51 -6.74 32.23
C ILE A 454 0.81 -6.86 31.46
N ASP A 455 1.85 -7.40 32.09
CA ASP A 455 3.07 -7.82 31.39
C ASP A 455 2.86 -9.21 30.80
N SER A 456 2.46 -9.28 29.53
CA SER A 456 2.18 -10.56 28.87
C SER A 456 3.35 -11.55 28.84
N ALA A 457 4.60 -11.09 29.07
CA ALA A 457 5.76 -11.97 29.12
C ALA A 457 5.80 -12.80 30.41
N THR A 458 5.22 -12.30 31.51
CA THR A 458 5.33 -12.89 32.85
C THR A 458 3.98 -13.17 33.52
N ASP A 459 2.99 -12.32 33.30
CA ASP A 459 1.65 -12.42 33.90
C ASP A 459 0.76 -13.45 33.19
N GLU A 460 -0.22 -13.97 33.93
CA GLU A 460 -1.28 -14.80 33.38
C GLU A 460 -2.49 -13.96 32.97
N PHE A 461 -3.05 -14.24 31.80
CA PHE A 461 -4.21 -13.53 31.25
C PHE A 461 -5.06 -14.45 30.37
N THR A 462 -6.34 -14.13 30.24
CA THR A 462 -7.35 -14.91 29.51
C THR A 462 -7.48 -14.45 28.06
N ALA A 463 -7.66 -15.41 27.15
CA ALA A 463 -7.83 -15.12 25.74
C ALA A 463 -8.91 -15.99 25.08
N VAL A 464 -9.56 -15.45 24.06
CA VAL A 464 -10.31 -16.21 23.06
C VAL A 464 -9.73 -16.00 21.66
N GLY A 465 -9.99 -16.94 20.76
CA GLY A 465 -9.30 -17.04 19.49
C GLY A 465 -10.17 -17.31 18.27
N VAL A 466 -9.81 -16.73 17.13
CA VAL A 466 -10.32 -17.14 15.81
C VAL A 466 -9.18 -17.81 15.04
N GLY A 467 -9.28 -19.13 14.82
CA GLY A 467 -8.27 -19.94 14.16
C GLY A 467 -8.07 -21.31 14.81
N ASP A 468 -7.05 -22.03 14.34
CA ASP A 468 -6.60 -23.31 14.90
C ASP A 468 -5.07 -23.40 14.95
N MET A 469 -4.56 -24.40 15.67
CA MET A 469 -3.11 -24.59 15.87
C MET A 469 -2.35 -24.99 14.59
N SER A 470 -3.01 -25.37 13.50
CA SER A 470 -2.33 -25.62 12.21
C SER A 470 -2.02 -24.33 11.45
N GLY A 471 -2.76 -23.25 11.77
CA GLY A 471 -2.61 -21.92 11.19
C GLY A 471 -1.27 -21.27 11.50
N ASP A 472 -0.73 -20.52 10.55
CA ASP A 472 0.55 -19.82 10.66
C ASP A 472 0.52 -18.69 11.70
N VAL A 473 -0.50 -17.82 11.65
CA VAL A 473 -0.64 -16.69 12.57
C VAL A 473 -1.20 -17.15 13.90
N PHE A 474 -2.29 -17.92 13.89
CA PHE A 474 -2.94 -18.39 15.11
C PHE A 474 -2.05 -19.33 15.91
N GLY A 475 -1.49 -20.35 15.27
CA GLY A 475 -0.66 -21.37 15.92
C GLY A 475 0.57 -20.76 16.60
N ASN A 476 1.35 -19.97 15.86
CA ASN A 476 2.48 -19.22 16.45
C ASN A 476 2.00 -18.26 17.55
N GLY A 477 0.92 -17.51 17.30
CA GLY A 477 0.35 -16.53 18.23
C GLY A 477 0.02 -17.15 19.59
N MET A 478 -0.58 -18.34 19.61
CA MET A 478 -0.97 -19.02 20.84
C MET A 478 0.19 -19.64 21.62
N LEU A 479 1.42 -19.68 21.06
CA LEU A 479 2.59 -20.29 21.68
C LEU A 479 3.61 -19.28 22.23
N LEU A 480 3.50 -18.02 21.81
CA LEU A 480 4.46 -16.94 22.09
C LEU A 480 4.44 -16.41 23.52
N ARG A 481 3.34 -16.58 24.27
CA ARG A 481 3.21 -16.08 25.66
C ARG A 481 2.95 -17.25 26.62
N PRO A 482 3.84 -17.52 27.59
CA PRO A 482 3.68 -18.62 28.53
C PRO A 482 2.42 -18.52 29.40
N GLY A 483 2.08 -17.31 29.87
CA GLY A 483 0.93 -17.06 30.76
C GLY A 483 -0.44 -17.04 30.08
N LEU A 484 -0.52 -17.31 28.77
CA LEU A 484 -1.78 -17.23 28.01
C LEU A 484 -2.72 -18.40 28.32
N ARG A 485 -3.88 -18.08 28.89
CA ARG A 485 -5.00 -18.97 29.16
C ARG A 485 -6.03 -18.91 28.03
N LEU A 486 -5.96 -19.83 27.07
CA LEU A 486 -6.87 -19.88 25.92
C LEU A 486 -8.21 -20.51 26.33
N VAL A 487 -9.21 -19.68 26.63
CA VAL A 487 -10.52 -20.10 27.15
C VAL A 487 -11.39 -20.71 26.05
N ALA A 488 -11.32 -20.17 24.83
CA ALA A 488 -12.06 -20.70 23.70
C ALA A 488 -11.42 -20.32 22.37
N ALA A 489 -11.61 -21.16 21.36
CA ALA A 489 -11.23 -20.86 19.98
C ALA A 489 -12.17 -21.54 19.00
N PHE A 490 -12.23 -21.06 17.77
CA PHE A 490 -12.98 -21.74 16.70
C PHE A 490 -12.32 -21.52 15.34
N ASP A 491 -12.46 -22.50 14.44
CA ASP A 491 -12.05 -22.41 13.05
C ASP A 491 -13.26 -22.67 12.12
N HIS A 492 -13.02 -23.04 10.87
CA HIS A 492 -14.09 -23.40 9.94
C HIS A 492 -14.73 -24.77 10.24
N ARG A 493 -14.11 -25.61 11.09
CA ARG A 493 -14.49 -27.01 11.34
C ARG A 493 -15.07 -27.22 12.73
N HIS A 494 -14.45 -26.65 13.75
CA HIS A 494 -14.64 -26.99 15.16
C HIS A 494 -14.73 -25.75 16.06
N ILE A 495 -15.29 -25.95 17.25
CA ILE A 495 -15.30 -25.02 18.38
C ILE A 495 -14.61 -25.72 19.54
N PHE A 496 -13.56 -25.11 20.08
CA PHE A 496 -12.78 -25.53 21.25
C PHE A 496 -13.12 -24.63 22.44
N ILE A 497 -13.40 -25.21 23.60
CA ILE A 497 -13.60 -24.47 24.86
C ILE A 497 -12.89 -25.20 25.99
N ASP A 498 -12.07 -24.45 26.73
CA ASP A 498 -11.45 -24.87 27.98
C ASP A 498 -11.74 -23.78 29.04
N PRO A 499 -12.73 -23.96 29.93
CA PRO A 499 -13.18 -22.90 30.83
C PRO A 499 -12.11 -22.35 31.79
N GLN A 500 -11.15 -23.17 32.21
CA GLN A 500 -10.08 -22.84 33.16
C GLN A 500 -8.77 -23.55 32.75
N PRO A 501 -8.14 -23.14 31.64
CA PRO A 501 -6.98 -23.83 31.10
C PRO A 501 -5.76 -23.61 32.01
N ASP A 502 -5.04 -24.68 32.34
CA ASP A 502 -3.74 -24.59 33.01
C ASP A 502 -2.67 -24.18 31.98
N THR A 503 -1.89 -23.14 32.30
CA THR A 503 -0.94 -22.51 31.38
C THR A 503 0.17 -23.46 30.93
N VAL A 504 0.54 -24.48 31.72
CA VAL A 504 1.64 -25.40 31.39
C VAL A 504 1.21 -26.58 30.51
N PRO A 505 0.32 -27.50 30.94
CA PRO A 505 -0.07 -28.65 30.14
C PRO A 505 -0.90 -28.22 28.92
N ALA A 506 -1.76 -27.20 29.01
CA ALA A 506 -2.53 -26.74 27.85
C ALA A 506 -1.64 -26.10 26.78
N ARG A 507 -0.56 -25.40 27.18
CA ARG A 507 0.45 -24.89 26.22
C ARG A 507 1.24 -26.03 25.59
N LYS A 508 1.67 -27.02 26.39
CA LYS A 508 2.38 -28.20 25.86
C LYS A 508 1.52 -28.95 24.83
N GLU A 509 0.22 -29.08 25.09
CA GLU A 509 -0.70 -29.73 24.15
C GLU A 509 -0.92 -28.90 22.88
N ARG A 510 -1.06 -27.58 23.01
CA ARG A 510 -1.07 -26.68 21.84
C ARG A 510 0.19 -26.80 20.99
N GLN A 511 1.38 -26.90 21.62
CA GLN A 511 2.65 -27.10 20.93
C GLN A 511 2.65 -28.43 20.15
N ARG A 512 2.20 -29.53 20.78
CA ARG A 512 2.07 -30.82 20.12
C ARG A 512 1.20 -30.72 18.88
N LEU A 513 0.04 -30.06 18.96
CA LEU A 513 -0.87 -29.86 17.82
C LEU A 513 -0.25 -29.03 16.69
N PHE A 514 0.55 -28.02 17.03
CA PHE A 514 1.25 -27.17 16.05
C PHE A 514 2.32 -27.95 15.27
N GLU A 515 2.97 -28.92 15.90
CA GLU A 515 4.04 -29.74 15.31
C GLU A 515 3.53 -30.90 14.44
N LEU A 516 2.23 -31.21 14.48
CA LEU A 516 1.64 -32.22 13.61
C LEU A 516 1.62 -31.73 12.15
N SER A 517 1.83 -32.67 11.22
CA SER A 517 1.79 -32.38 9.78
C SER A 517 0.40 -31.93 9.30
N GLN A 518 -0.65 -32.45 9.93
CA GLN A 518 -2.03 -31.99 9.82
C GLN A 518 -2.67 -32.06 11.20
N SER A 519 -3.34 -30.99 11.61
CA SER A 519 -4.06 -30.94 12.88
C SER A 519 -5.35 -30.13 12.79
N SER A 520 -6.19 -30.37 13.78
CA SER A 520 -7.44 -29.68 14.04
C SER A 520 -7.67 -29.63 15.55
N TRP A 521 -8.66 -28.85 15.99
CA TRP A 521 -9.07 -28.87 17.39
C TRP A 521 -9.55 -30.26 17.85
N ASP A 522 -10.04 -31.12 16.96
CA ASP A 522 -10.52 -32.46 17.33
C ASP A 522 -9.40 -33.40 17.80
N ASP A 523 -8.16 -33.11 17.35
CA ASP A 523 -6.94 -33.82 17.74
C ASP A 523 -6.43 -33.43 19.14
N TYR A 524 -7.03 -32.41 19.78
CA TYR A 524 -6.66 -31.94 21.12
C TYR A 524 -6.94 -33.02 22.16
N ASP A 525 -5.96 -33.30 23.03
CA ASP A 525 -6.11 -34.23 24.13
C ASP A 525 -7.13 -33.72 25.16
N ARG A 526 -8.33 -34.31 25.11
CA ARG A 526 -9.46 -33.95 25.97
C ARG A 526 -9.18 -34.18 27.46
N ALA A 527 -8.18 -35.01 27.81
CA ALA A 527 -7.78 -35.20 29.20
C ALA A 527 -7.10 -33.96 29.81
N VAL A 528 -6.59 -33.05 28.97
CA VAL A 528 -5.96 -31.79 29.38
C VAL A 528 -6.99 -30.66 29.58
N ILE A 529 -8.17 -30.78 28.96
CA ILE A 529 -9.23 -29.76 29.03
C ILE A 529 -9.83 -29.72 30.43
N SER A 530 -10.01 -28.53 31.01
CA SER A 530 -10.62 -28.37 32.33
C SER A 530 -12.09 -28.84 32.38
N PRO A 531 -12.60 -29.17 33.58
CA PRO A 531 -13.96 -29.67 33.73
C PRO A 531 -15.02 -28.75 33.10
N GLY A 532 -15.87 -29.36 32.28
CA GLY A 532 -16.96 -28.67 31.58
C GLY A 532 -16.59 -28.13 30.20
N GLY A 533 -15.31 -28.20 29.78
CA GLY A 533 -14.87 -27.89 28.42
C GLY A 533 -15.04 -29.03 27.41
N GLY A 534 -14.62 -28.79 26.18
CA GLY A 534 -14.66 -29.79 25.11
C GLY A 534 -14.39 -29.23 23.71
N VAL A 535 -14.53 -30.12 22.72
CA VAL A 535 -14.40 -29.81 21.29
C VAL A 535 -15.63 -30.33 20.55
N TRP A 536 -16.23 -29.48 19.72
CA TRP A 536 -17.43 -29.81 18.95
C TRP A 536 -17.29 -29.42 17.48
N PRO A 537 -17.82 -30.22 16.54
CA PRO A 537 -17.89 -29.82 15.14
C PRO A 537 -18.94 -28.72 14.93
N ARG A 538 -18.68 -27.77 14.03
CA ARG A 538 -19.64 -26.70 13.68
C ARG A 538 -20.92 -27.24 13.03
N THR A 539 -20.89 -28.48 12.53
CA THR A 539 -22.05 -29.18 11.97
C THR A 539 -22.98 -29.78 13.03
N ALA A 540 -22.62 -29.71 14.32
CA ALA A 540 -23.49 -30.17 15.40
C ALA A 540 -24.82 -29.39 15.39
N LYS A 541 -25.94 -30.08 15.66
CA LYS A 541 -27.25 -29.40 15.74
C LYS A 541 -27.36 -28.49 16.96
N THR A 542 -26.76 -28.89 18.07
CA THR A 542 -26.80 -28.18 19.36
C THR A 542 -25.68 -28.67 20.26
N ILE A 543 -25.20 -27.79 21.14
CA ILE A 543 -24.15 -28.04 22.13
C ILE A 543 -24.75 -27.72 23.51
N ALA A 544 -24.61 -28.64 24.46
CA ALA A 544 -25.00 -28.39 25.85
C ALA A 544 -23.97 -27.46 26.50
N THR A 545 -24.43 -26.40 27.16
CA THR A 545 -23.54 -25.50 27.92
C THR A 545 -23.43 -26.01 29.35
N THR A 546 -22.21 -26.20 29.82
CA THR A 546 -21.95 -26.53 31.22
C THR A 546 -21.93 -25.25 32.06
N PRO A 547 -22.17 -25.32 33.39
CA PRO A 547 -22.01 -24.15 34.26
C PRO A 547 -20.64 -23.46 34.11
N GLN A 548 -19.58 -24.23 33.91
CA GLN A 548 -18.21 -23.74 33.72
C GLN A 548 -18.08 -22.97 32.40
N MET A 549 -18.59 -23.50 31.29
CA MET A 549 -18.60 -22.79 29.99
C MET A 549 -19.38 -21.48 30.09
N ARG A 550 -20.54 -21.51 30.77
CA ARG A 550 -21.39 -20.32 30.90
C ARG A 550 -20.70 -19.22 31.69
N ALA A 551 -20.05 -19.57 32.80
CA ALA A 551 -19.26 -18.62 33.59
C ALA A 551 -18.08 -18.04 32.78
N ALA A 552 -17.32 -18.88 32.07
CA ALA A 552 -16.15 -18.45 31.31
C ALA A 552 -16.48 -17.56 30.10
N LEU A 553 -17.61 -17.82 29.42
CA LEU A 553 -18.01 -17.09 28.21
C LEU A 553 -19.07 -15.99 28.48
N GLY A 554 -19.56 -15.88 29.72
CA GLY A 554 -20.65 -14.97 30.09
C GLY A 554 -21.93 -15.27 29.31
N ILE A 555 -22.35 -16.53 29.32
CA ILE A 555 -23.62 -17.04 28.78
C ILE A 555 -24.64 -17.07 29.91
N ASP A 556 -25.89 -16.71 29.63
CA ASP A 556 -26.96 -16.69 30.64
C ASP A 556 -27.28 -18.11 31.16
N ASP A 557 -27.61 -18.22 32.45
CA ASP A 557 -27.76 -19.51 33.15
C ASP A 557 -28.91 -20.38 32.63
N ASP A 558 -29.92 -19.78 32.01
CA ASP A 558 -31.05 -20.45 31.39
C ASP A 558 -30.70 -21.06 30.01
N GLN A 559 -29.63 -20.59 29.36
CA GLN A 559 -29.16 -21.07 28.06
C GLN A 559 -28.35 -22.37 28.17
N THR A 560 -28.98 -23.43 28.69
CA THR A 560 -28.38 -24.77 28.89
C THR A 560 -28.02 -25.50 27.59
N ARG A 561 -28.53 -25.05 26.44
CA ARG A 561 -28.22 -25.57 25.10
C ARG A 561 -28.21 -24.43 24.09
N VAL A 562 -27.22 -24.41 23.21
CA VAL A 562 -27.08 -23.41 22.14
C VAL A 562 -26.75 -24.08 20.81
N THR A 563 -26.94 -23.39 19.69
CA THR A 563 -26.39 -23.83 18.40
C THR A 563 -24.89 -23.48 18.31
N PRO A 564 -24.11 -24.13 17.42
CA PRO A 564 -22.72 -23.76 17.19
C PRO A 564 -22.54 -22.29 16.82
N SER A 565 -23.44 -21.74 16.00
CA SER A 565 -23.39 -20.32 15.62
C SER A 565 -23.58 -19.39 16.81
N GLN A 566 -24.57 -19.68 17.66
CA GLN A 566 -24.79 -18.93 18.91
C GLN A 566 -23.60 -19.03 19.84
N LEU A 567 -23.00 -20.21 19.98
CA LEU A 567 -21.82 -20.42 20.82
C LEU A 567 -20.63 -19.59 20.34
N ILE A 568 -20.40 -19.50 19.02
CA ILE A 568 -19.37 -18.63 18.45
C ILE A 568 -19.66 -17.16 18.74
N SER A 569 -20.91 -16.71 18.61
CA SER A 569 -21.29 -15.36 19.00
C SER A 569 -21.08 -15.09 20.51
N HIS A 570 -21.21 -16.09 21.39
CA HIS A 570 -20.83 -15.95 22.80
C HIS A 570 -19.31 -15.88 23.00
N ILE A 571 -18.53 -16.68 22.27
CA ILE A 571 -17.06 -16.60 22.30
C ILE A 571 -16.58 -15.19 21.89
N LEU A 572 -17.13 -14.62 20.82
CA LEU A 572 -16.80 -13.27 20.37
C LEU A 572 -17.17 -12.16 21.39
N ARG A 573 -18.10 -12.44 22.31
CA ARG A 573 -18.54 -11.53 23.39
C ARG A 573 -17.98 -11.94 24.76
N ALA A 574 -17.05 -12.88 24.81
CA ALA A 574 -16.54 -13.40 26.08
C ALA A 574 -15.86 -12.28 26.91
N PRO A 575 -16.04 -12.25 28.24
CA PRO A 575 -15.39 -11.29 29.12
C PRO A 575 -13.95 -11.73 29.42
N VAL A 576 -13.04 -11.54 28.46
CA VAL A 576 -11.63 -11.95 28.55
C VAL A 576 -10.69 -10.76 28.37
N ASP A 577 -9.41 -10.93 28.68
CA ASP A 577 -8.40 -9.87 28.50
C ASP A 577 -8.12 -9.64 27.01
N LEU A 578 -8.03 -10.71 26.21
CA LEU A 578 -7.65 -10.66 24.80
C LEU A 578 -8.58 -11.46 23.87
N LEU A 579 -8.98 -10.86 22.75
CA LEU A 579 -9.48 -11.58 21.57
C LEU A 579 -8.40 -11.53 20.48
N PHE A 580 -7.86 -12.69 20.12
CA PHE A 580 -6.85 -12.82 19.08
C PHE A 580 -7.47 -13.38 17.79
N ASN A 581 -7.55 -12.56 16.75
CA ASN A 581 -7.98 -13.01 15.43
C ASN A 581 -6.77 -13.47 14.62
N GLY A 582 -6.57 -14.77 14.48
CA GLY A 582 -5.56 -15.37 13.58
C GLY A 582 -6.16 -15.94 12.30
N GLY A 583 -7.45 -15.74 12.05
CA GLY A 583 -8.20 -16.28 10.92
C GLY A 583 -8.58 -15.21 9.89
N ILE A 584 -9.36 -15.62 8.89
CA ILE A 584 -9.91 -14.72 7.86
C ILE A 584 -11.42 -14.59 8.07
N GLY A 585 -11.95 -13.38 7.94
CA GLY A 585 -13.38 -13.09 7.96
C GLY A 585 -13.76 -11.97 8.92
N THR A 586 -14.91 -11.35 8.68
CA THR A 586 -15.42 -10.21 9.47
C THR A 586 -16.49 -10.67 10.46
N TYR A 587 -16.06 -10.81 11.72
CA TYR A 587 -16.84 -11.36 12.83
C TYR A 587 -17.50 -10.29 13.71
N ILE A 588 -17.07 -9.03 13.60
CA ILE A 588 -17.58 -7.93 14.42
C ILE A 588 -17.88 -6.74 13.51
N LYS A 589 -19.11 -6.19 13.63
CA LYS A 589 -19.55 -4.95 12.96
C LYS A 589 -19.93 -3.89 13.99
N ALA A 590 -20.08 -2.62 13.59
CA ALA A 590 -20.74 -1.64 14.44
C ALA A 590 -22.26 -1.91 14.48
N ARG A 591 -22.94 -1.53 15.56
CA ARG A 591 -24.39 -1.71 15.71
C ARG A 591 -25.21 -1.03 14.61
N ASP A 592 -24.70 0.08 14.10
CA ASP A 592 -25.33 0.87 13.04
C ASP A 592 -25.04 0.37 11.61
N GLU A 593 -24.24 -0.69 11.47
CA GLU A 593 -24.08 -1.43 10.21
C GLU A 593 -25.07 -2.59 10.16
N GLN A 594 -25.67 -2.84 9.00
CA GLN A 594 -26.44 -4.07 8.77
C GLN A 594 -25.49 -5.22 8.41
N HIS A 595 -25.88 -6.47 8.71
CA HIS A 595 -25.08 -7.62 8.29
C HIS A 595 -24.90 -7.66 6.77
N SER A 596 -25.92 -7.23 6.01
CA SER A 596 -25.89 -7.13 4.55
C SER A 596 -24.89 -6.12 3.99
N ASP A 597 -24.46 -5.16 4.80
CA ASP A 597 -23.50 -4.13 4.38
C ASP A 597 -22.06 -4.67 4.41
N ILE A 598 -21.84 -5.78 5.12
CA ILE A 598 -20.54 -6.43 5.24
C ILE A 598 -20.37 -7.45 4.10
N ALA A 599 -19.24 -7.39 3.38
CA ALA A 599 -19.00 -8.25 2.23
C ALA A 599 -18.91 -9.75 2.56
N ASP A 600 -18.58 -10.10 3.81
CA ASP A 600 -18.38 -11.47 4.26
C ASP A 600 -19.68 -12.16 4.71
N LYS A 601 -20.52 -12.53 3.76
CA LYS A 601 -21.83 -13.14 4.04
C LYS A 601 -21.76 -14.49 4.79
N VAL A 602 -20.63 -15.20 4.70
CA VAL A 602 -20.46 -16.52 5.33
C VAL A 602 -20.52 -16.41 6.85
N ASN A 603 -20.04 -15.30 7.40
CA ASN A 603 -20.00 -15.08 8.84
C ASN A 603 -21.22 -14.32 9.40
N ASP A 604 -22.22 -14.00 8.56
CA ASP A 604 -23.45 -13.33 9.01
C ASP A 604 -24.12 -14.03 10.23
N PRO A 605 -24.26 -15.37 10.28
CA PRO A 605 -24.95 -16.05 11.38
C PRO A 605 -24.21 -16.01 12.73
N VAL A 606 -22.91 -15.65 12.73
CA VAL A 606 -22.09 -15.60 13.94
C VAL A 606 -21.67 -14.19 14.34
N ARG A 607 -21.78 -13.23 13.41
CA ARG A 607 -21.28 -11.86 13.58
C ARG A 607 -21.98 -11.15 14.74
N VAL A 608 -21.22 -10.41 15.52
CA VAL A 608 -21.70 -9.63 16.68
C VAL A 608 -21.47 -8.14 16.49
N ASP A 609 -22.12 -7.34 17.33
CA ASP A 609 -21.91 -5.91 17.42
C ASP A 609 -20.70 -5.60 18.31
N ALA A 610 -19.86 -4.65 17.88
CA ALA A 610 -18.67 -4.20 18.58
C ALA A 610 -18.96 -3.71 19.99
N GLU A 611 -20.15 -3.14 20.19
CA GLU A 611 -20.61 -2.60 21.47
C GLU A 611 -20.93 -3.69 22.50
N ASP A 612 -21.15 -4.93 22.05
CA ASP A 612 -21.39 -6.10 22.90
C ASP A 612 -20.13 -6.92 23.18
N VAL A 613 -19.00 -6.58 22.53
CA VAL A 613 -17.71 -7.23 22.76
C VAL A 613 -17.16 -6.79 24.11
N ARG A 614 -16.80 -7.76 24.95
CA ARG A 614 -16.31 -7.55 26.32
C ARG A 614 -14.83 -7.86 26.49
N ALA A 615 -14.15 -8.31 25.43
CA ALA A 615 -12.69 -8.36 25.43
C ALA A 615 -12.13 -6.97 25.75
N GLN A 616 -11.00 -6.88 26.45
CA GLN A 616 -10.35 -5.59 26.71
C GLN A 616 -9.40 -5.19 25.57
N VAL A 617 -8.71 -6.18 25.00
CA VAL A 617 -7.80 -6.02 23.87
C VAL A 617 -8.30 -6.88 22.70
N ILE A 618 -8.22 -6.33 21.50
CA ILE A 618 -8.37 -7.09 20.25
C ILE A 618 -7.09 -6.94 19.44
N VAL A 619 -6.53 -8.07 19.00
CA VAL A 619 -5.38 -8.11 18.09
C VAL A 619 -5.78 -8.81 16.79
N GLU A 620 -5.62 -8.12 15.67
CA GLU A 620 -5.94 -8.63 14.33
C GLU A 620 -4.68 -9.15 13.61
N GLY A 621 -4.24 -10.35 13.98
CA GLY A 621 -3.18 -11.04 13.24
C GLY A 621 -3.62 -11.49 11.83
N GLY A 622 -4.89 -11.84 11.66
CA GLY A 622 -5.53 -12.07 10.37
C GLY A 622 -6.07 -10.78 9.74
N ASN A 623 -6.59 -10.86 8.51
CA ASN A 623 -7.15 -9.69 7.83
C ASN A 623 -8.67 -9.57 8.10
N LEU A 624 -9.14 -8.33 8.30
CA LEU A 624 -10.55 -7.93 8.35
C LEU A 624 -11.41 -8.65 9.40
N GLY A 625 -10.87 -8.90 10.59
CA GLY A 625 -11.62 -9.45 11.73
C GLY A 625 -12.81 -8.60 12.14
N LEU A 626 -12.62 -7.28 12.05
CA LEU A 626 -13.56 -6.24 12.36
C LEU A 626 -13.83 -5.37 11.13
N SER A 627 -15.05 -4.88 10.96
CA SER A 627 -15.28 -3.75 10.06
C SER A 627 -14.56 -2.50 10.61
N GLN A 628 -14.24 -1.54 9.75
CA GLN A 628 -13.58 -0.32 10.20
C GLN A 628 -14.43 0.47 11.21
N ARG A 629 -15.76 0.51 11.02
CA ARG A 629 -16.69 1.12 11.99
C ARG A 629 -16.73 0.37 13.31
N ALA A 630 -16.67 -0.96 13.28
CA ALA A 630 -16.58 -1.78 14.49
C ALA A 630 -15.35 -1.45 15.33
N ARG A 631 -14.18 -1.32 14.70
CA ARG A 631 -12.94 -0.92 15.39
C ARG A 631 -13.11 0.42 16.10
N ILE A 632 -13.70 1.40 15.41
CA ILE A 632 -13.96 2.73 15.98
C ILE A 632 -14.94 2.63 17.15
N ALA A 633 -16.08 1.95 16.98
CA ALA A 633 -17.10 1.79 18.02
C ALA A 633 -16.54 1.09 19.27
N TYR A 634 -15.78 0.00 19.09
CA TYR A 634 -15.09 -0.70 20.16
C TYR A 634 -14.07 0.20 20.89
N ALA A 635 -13.22 0.91 20.13
CA ALA A 635 -12.24 1.82 20.70
C ALA A 635 -12.88 2.99 21.48
N ARG A 636 -14.03 3.50 21.02
CA ARG A 636 -14.77 4.57 21.72
C ARG A 636 -15.35 4.13 23.06
N ARG A 637 -15.50 2.81 23.29
CA ARG A 637 -15.96 2.24 24.56
C ARG A 637 -14.81 1.87 25.51
N GLY A 638 -13.58 2.20 25.15
CA GLY A 638 -12.38 1.93 25.96
C GLY A 638 -11.65 0.65 25.59
N GLY A 639 -12.12 -0.10 24.59
CA GLY A 639 -11.38 -1.25 24.07
C GLY A 639 -10.09 -0.85 23.35
N LEU A 640 -9.04 -1.65 23.49
CA LEU A 640 -7.76 -1.40 22.82
C LEU A 640 -7.65 -2.24 21.54
N VAL A 641 -7.59 -1.55 20.41
CA VAL A 641 -7.48 -2.17 19.08
C VAL A 641 -6.80 -1.20 18.11
N ASN A 642 -5.99 -1.74 17.22
CA ASN A 642 -5.47 -1.02 16.06
C ASN A 642 -6.29 -1.39 14.80
N THR A 643 -5.77 -1.10 13.62
CA THR A 643 -6.23 -1.76 12.38
C THR A 643 -5.37 -2.99 12.11
N ASP A 644 -5.94 -4.02 11.49
CA ASP A 644 -5.20 -5.17 10.95
C ASP A 644 -3.93 -4.79 10.15
N ALA A 645 -3.98 -3.71 9.38
CA ALA A 645 -2.85 -3.16 8.62
C ALA A 645 -1.62 -2.79 9.48
N ILE A 646 -1.78 -2.61 10.80
CA ILE A 646 -0.71 -2.37 11.78
C ILE A 646 -0.30 -3.67 12.45
N ASP A 647 -1.28 -4.42 12.96
CA ASP A 647 -1.04 -5.64 13.74
C ASP A 647 -0.33 -6.72 12.90
N ASN A 648 -0.78 -6.94 11.66
CA ASN A 648 -0.21 -7.95 10.79
C ASN A 648 0.81 -7.40 9.76
N ALA A 649 1.30 -6.17 9.97
CA ALA A 649 2.23 -5.49 9.06
C ALA A 649 3.57 -6.23 8.90
N ALA A 650 4.03 -6.94 9.94
CA ALA A 650 5.33 -7.60 9.97
C ALA A 650 5.53 -8.62 8.85
N GLY A 651 4.46 -9.30 8.39
CA GLY A 651 4.55 -10.21 7.25
C GLY A 651 4.89 -9.48 5.95
N VAL A 652 4.24 -8.33 5.71
CA VAL A 652 4.47 -7.53 4.50
C VAL A 652 5.86 -6.87 4.53
N ASP A 653 6.29 -6.41 5.71
CA ASP A 653 7.61 -5.83 5.98
C ASP A 653 8.75 -6.85 5.79
N CYS A 654 8.61 -8.06 6.34
CA CYS A 654 9.59 -9.13 6.14
C CYS A 654 9.83 -9.45 4.66
N SER A 655 8.76 -9.52 3.87
CA SER A 655 8.90 -9.73 2.44
C SER A 655 9.49 -8.52 1.69
N ASP A 656 9.35 -7.29 2.18
CA ASP A 656 10.00 -6.11 1.59
C ASP A 656 11.52 -6.20 1.77
N HIS A 657 11.96 -6.56 2.98
CA HIS A 657 13.36 -6.90 3.24
C HIS A 657 13.85 -8.06 2.36
N GLU A 658 13.07 -9.13 2.21
CA GLU A 658 13.42 -10.27 1.34
C GLU A 658 13.73 -9.82 -0.09
N VAL A 659 12.83 -9.04 -0.70
CA VAL A 659 12.97 -8.56 -2.09
C VAL A 659 14.20 -7.68 -2.23
N ASN A 660 14.38 -6.70 -1.34
CA ASN A 660 15.52 -5.78 -1.40
C ASN A 660 16.87 -6.50 -1.16
N ILE A 661 16.90 -7.48 -0.26
CA ILE A 661 18.09 -8.32 -0.06
C ILE A 661 18.39 -9.15 -1.32
N LYS A 662 17.38 -9.80 -1.93
CA LYS A 662 17.57 -10.61 -3.14
C LYS A 662 18.06 -9.76 -4.32
N ILE A 663 17.52 -8.56 -4.51
CA ILE A 663 18.01 -7.62 -5.55
C ILE A 663 19.51 -7.37 -5.39
N LEU A 664 19.97 -7.10 -4.18
CA LEU A 664 21.39 -6.88 -3.91
C LEU A 664 22.23 -8.15 -4.12
N LEU A 665 21.76 -9.29 -3.63
CA LEU A 665 22.45 -10.57 -3.77
C LEU A 665 22.57 -11.01 -5.23
N ASP A 666 21.54 -10.78 -6.05
CA ASP A 666 21.59 -11.06 -7.48
C ASP A 666 22.55 -10.12 -8.20
N SER A 667 22.60 -8.84 -7.81
CA SER A 667 23.62 -7.90 -8.29
C SER A 667 25.04 -8.39 -7.97
N ALA A 668 25.29 -8.78 -6.72
CA ALA A 668 26.56 -9.33 -6.27
C ALA A 668 26.93 -10.66 -6.94
N THR A 669 25.93 -11.48 -7.29
CA THR A 669 26.16 -12.73 -8.03
C THR A 669 26.55 -12.42 -9.49
N ARG A 670 25.87 -11.46 -10.14
CA ARG A 670 26.19 -11.04 -11.51
C ARG A 670 27.58 -10.41 -11.63
N SER A 671 28.02 -9.66 -10.61
CA SER A 671 29.38 -9.09 -10.56
C SER A 671 30.46 -10.10 -10.16
N GLY A 672 30.08 -11.33 -9.81
CA GLY A 672 31.02 -12.38 -9.40
C GLY A 672 31.54 -12.26 -7.96
N LEU A 673 30.99 -11.37 -7.14
CA LEU A 673 31.36 -11.20 -5.73
C LEU A 673 30.95 -12.41 -4.87
N ILE A 674 29.83 -13.06 -5.20
CA ILE A 674 29.34 -14.27 -4.52
C ILE A 674 28.88 -15.34 -5.52
N THR A 675 28.94 -16.60 -5.13
CA THR A 675 28.39 -17.72 -5.91
C THR A 675 26.91 -17.96 -5.58
N GLY A 676 26.14 -18.55 -6.50
CA GLY A 676 24.71 -18.82 -6.27
C GLY A 676 24.42 -19.73 -5.05
N SER A 677 25.30 -20.69 -4.73
CA SER A 677 25.13 -21.52 -3.53
C SER A 677 25.49 -20.78 -2.23
N ALA A 678 26.44 -19.84 -2.29
CA ALA A 678 26.71 -18.94 -1.18
C ALA A 678 25.55 -17.95 -0.95
N ARG A 679 24.90 -17.49 -2.04
CA ARG A 679 23.77 -16.57 -2.01
C ARG A 679 22.60 -17.07 -1.16
N ASN A 680 22.12 -18.30 -1.40
CA ASN A 680 20.99 -18.85 -0.66
C ASN A 680 21.33 -19.14 0.81
N ARG A 681 22.57 -19.55 1.11
CA ARG A 681 23.03 -19.72 2.49
C ARG A 681 23.05 -18.39 3.24
N LEU A 682 23.62 -17.35 2.63
CA LEU A 682 23.67 -16.02 3.22
C LEU A 682 22.28 -15.48 3.52
N LEU A 683 21.31 -15.66 2.60
CA LEU A 683 19.91 -15.25 2.83
C LEU A 683 19.33 -15.94 4.08
N ALA A 684 19.50 -17.26 4.19
CA ALA A 684 19.03 -18.04 5.33
C ALA A 684 19.70 -17.64 6.66
N ASP A 685 21.02 -17.39 6.64
CA ASP A 685 21.80 -17.00 7.83
C ASP A 685 21.32 -15.65 8.43
N MET A 686 20.67 -14.80 7.63
CA MET A 686 20.17 -13.48 8.06
C MET A 686 18.75 -13.49 8.62
N THR A 687 18.08 -14.65 8.71
CA THR A 687 16.66 -14.75 9.11
C THR A 687 16.35 -14.01 10.42
N ASP A 688 17.17 -14.22 11.46
CA ASP A 688 16.94 -13.58 12.76
C ASP A 688 17.25 -12.08 12.75
N GLU A 689 18.25 -11.64 11.98
CA GLU A 689 18.58 -10.22 11.81
C GLU A 689 17.43 -9.48 11.11
N VAL A 690 16.84 -10.08 10.07
CA VAL A 690 15.65 -9.54 9.39
C VAL A 690 14.45 -9.50 10.34
N ALA A 691 14.26 -10.55 11.16
CA ALA A 691 13.20 -10.56 12.17
C ALA A 691 13.31 -9.37 13.13
N GLN A 692 14.53 -9.06 13.58
CA GLN A 692 14.78 -7.95 14.50
C GLN A 692 14.49 -6.59 13.86
N LEU A 693 14.89 -6.38 12.60
CA LEU A 693 14.62 -5.15 11.86
C LEU A 693 13.11 -4.92 11.68
N VAL A 694 12.38 -5.95 11.24
CA VAL A 694 10.93 -5.92 11.06
C VAL A 694 10.20 -5.63 12.37
N LEU A 695 10.58 -6.32 13.46
CA LEU A 695 9.94 -6.11 14.76
C LEU A 695 10.29 -4.75 15.37
N ALA A 696 11.51 -4.23 15.13
CA ALA A 696 11.86 -2.88 15.54
C ALA A 696 11.00 -1.82 14.83
N ASN A 697 10.77 -1.98 13.52
CA ASN A 697 9.88 -1.13 12.75
C ASN A 697 8.43 -1.21 13.28
N ASN A 698 7.93 -2.42 13.54
CA ASN A 698 6.59 -2.62 14.09
C ASN A 698 6.42 -1.99 15.50
N ARG A 699 7.42 -2.11 16.38
CA ARG A 699 7.43 -1.43 17.69
C ARG A 699 7.41 0.08 17.56
N ALA A 700 8.14 0.65 16.59
CA ALA A 700 8.14 2.08 16.35
C ALA A 700 6.76 2.61 15.94
N HIS A 701 6.01 1.85 15.13
CA HIS A 701 4.62 2.20 14.77
C HIS A 701 3.68 2.15 15.97
N ASN A 702 3.78 1.11 16.79
CA ASN A 702 2.94 0.99 17.99
C ASN A 702 3.24 2.09 19.03
N ARG A 703 4.52 2.45 19.22
CA ARG A 703 4.91 3.59 20.06
C ARG A 703 4.32 4.90 19.55
N LEU A 704 4.42 5.16 18.25
CA LEU A 704 3.82 6.32 17.59
C LEU A 704 2.29 6.38 17.80
N LEU A 705 1.59 5.26 17.68
CA LEU A 705 0.14 5.24 17.89
C LEU A 705 -0.25 5.42 19.36
N SER A 706 0.54 4.86 20.28
CA SER A 706 0.33 5.02 21.73
C SER A 706 0.45 6.49 22.13
N ASP A 707 1.50 7.16 21.68
CA ASP A 707 1.67 8.59 21.96
C ASP A 707 0.60 9.45 21.26
N ALA A 708 0.21 9.13 20.03
CA ALA A 708 -0.79 9.87 19.28
C ALA A 708 -2.16 9.76 19.96
N ARG A 709 -2.51 8.57 20.48
CA ARG A 709 -3.74 8.35 21.27
C ARG A 709 -3.70 9.17 22.55
N SER A 710 -2.58 9.17 23.28
CA SER A 710 -2.45 9.92 24.54
C SER A 710 -2.60 11.43 24.36
N ASN A 711 -2.28 11.97 23.18
CA ASN A 711 -2.35 13.39 22.86
C ASN A 711 -3.51 13.75 21.91
N ALA A 712 -4.38 12.80 21.56
CA ALA A 712 -5.35 12.92 20.47
C ALA A 712 -6.34 14.07 20.69
N THR A 713 -6.87 14.23 21.90
CA THR A 713 -7.78 15.32 22.27
C THR A 713 -7.14 16.68 22.05
N ARG A 714 -5.87 16.85 22.46
CA ARG A 714 -5.15 18.14 22.33
C ARG A 714 -4.82 18.49 20.87
N MET A 715 -4.84 17.49 19.98
CA MET A 715 -4.46 17.61 18.57
C MET A 715 -5.67 17.54 17.62
N VAL A 716 -6.91 17.47 18.12
CA VAL A 716 -8.11 17.27 17.30
C VAL A 716 -8.25 18.31 16.18
N ASP A 717 -8.01 19.58 16.46
CA ASP A 717 -8.07 20.65 15.44
C ASP A 717 -6.96 20.53 14.39
N VAL A 718 -5.79 20.01 14.77
CA VAL A 718 -4.69 19.75 13.84
C VAL A 718 -5.02 18.56 12.96
N HIS A 719 -5.58 17.49 13.54
CA HIS A 719 -6.05 16.33 12.79
C HIS A 719 -7.15 16.71 11.79
N ALA A 720 -8.07 17.61 12.16
CA ALA A 720 -9.10 18.11 11.26
C ALA A 720 -8.51 18.84 10.05
N ARG A 721 -7.54 19.75 10.26
CA ARG A 721 -6.87 20.47 9.17
C ARG A 721 -6.04 19.54 8.29
N MET A 722 -5.30 18.62 8.89
CA MET A 722 -4.49 17.64 8.15
C MET A 722 -5.37 16.70 7.32
N THR A 723 -6.53 16.28 7.83
CA THR A 723 -7.50 15.47 7.07
C THR A 723 -8.05 16.25 5.87
N ALA A 724 -8.39 17.54 6.06
CA ALA A 724 -8.87 18.39 4.98
C ALA A 724 -7.80 18.64 3.90
N ASP A 725 -6.55 18.82 4.31
CA ASP A 725 -5.41 19.01 3.40
C ASP A 725 -5.11 17.74 2.58
N LEU A 726 -5.10 16.56 3.21
CA LEU A 726 -4.97 15.28 2.52
C LEU A 726 -6.12 14.99 1.54
N GLU A 727 -7.35 15.39 1.91
CA GLU A 727 -8.52 15.28 1.04
C GLU A 727 -8.38 16.17 -0.20
N ALA A 728 -7.88 17.40 -0.04
CA ALA A 728 -7.66 18.33 -1.13
C ALA A 728 -6.48 17.95 -2.05
N ARG A 729 -5.34 17.53 -1.49
CA ARG A 729 -4.09 17.31 -2.25
C ARG A 729 -3.87 15.86 -2.71
N ARG A 730 -4.39 14.88 -1.97
CA ARG A 730 -3.99 13.45 -2.11
C ARG A 730 -5.16 12.48 -2.24
N GLY A 731 -6.39 12.99 -2.38
CA GLY A 731 -7.57 12.15 -2.66
C GLY A 731 -8.00 11.27 -1.49
N LEU A 732 -7.66 11.64 -0.25
CA LEU A 732 -8.28 11.03 0.93
C LEU A 732 -9.79 11.25 0.86
N HIS A 733 -10.57 10.19 0.99
CA HIS A 733 -12.03 10.26 0.97
C HIS A 733 -12.58 9.91 2.35
N ARG A 734 -13.01 10.91 3.12
CA ARG A 734 -13.39 10.74 4.54
C ARG A 734 -14.41 9.63 4.77
N SER A 735 -15.47 9.59 3.96
CA SER A 735 -16.53 8.59 4.08
C SER A 735 -16.05 7.16 3.82
N ARG A 736 -15.05 6.97 2.95
CA ARG A 736 -14.48 5.66 2.64
C ARG A 736 -13.48 5.19 3.70
N GLU A 737 -12.76 6.12 4.30
CA GLU A 737 -11.74 5.85 5.32
C GLU A 737 -12.29 5.93 6.76
N ASN A 738 -13.60 6.17 6.91
CA ASN A 738 -14.28 6.39 8.20
C ASN A 738 -13.64 7.50 9.05
N MET A 739 -13.19 8.56 8.38
CA MET A 739 -12.68 9.78 9.01
C MET A 739 -13.81 10.78 9.27
N PRO A 740 -13.76 11.56 10.37
CA PRO A 740 -14.82 12.50 10.69
C PRO A 740 -14.99 13.61 9.64
N SER A 741 -16.24 13.98 9.39
CA SER A 741 -16.62 15.20 8.69
C SER A 741 -16.18 16.45 9.46
N PRO A 742 -16.18 17.65 8.83
CA PRO A 742 -15.88 18.89 9.54
C PRO A 742 -16.76 19.14 10.77
N GLU A 743 -18.05 18.79 10.69
CA GLU A 743 -19.01 18.92 11.80
C GLU A 743 -18.68 17.94 12.93
N GLU A 744 -18.41 16.67 12.61
CA GLU A 744 -18.03 15.67 13.63
C GLU A 744 -16.69 16.01 14.30
N PHE A 745 -15.73 16.61 13.59
CA PHE A 745 -14.51 17.13 14.22
C PHE A 745 -14.81 18.27 15.21
N ALA A 746 -15.73 19.17 14.88
CA ALA A 746 -16.15 20.24 15.78
C ALA A 746 -16.85 19.69 17.03
N ASP A 747 -17.68 18.67 16.88
CA ASP A 747 -18.32 17.97 18.00
C ASP A 747 -17.28 17.26 18.88
N LEU A 748 -16.30 16.58 18.28
CA LEU A 748 -15.20 15.98 19.04
C LEU A 748 -14.43 17.03 19.86
N ALA A 749 -14.11 18.17 19.26
CA ALA A 749 -13.42 19.25 19.96
C ALA A 749 -14.26 19.82 21.12
N LYS A 750 -15.56 20.03 20.90
CA LYS A 750 -16.52 20.49 21.92
C LYS A 750 -16.64 19.52 23.09
N ASP A 751 -16.63 18.22 22.80
CA ASP A 751 -16.74 17.15 23.80
C ASP A 751 -15.41 16.84 24.51
N GLY A 752 -14.31 17.51 24.16
CA GLY A 752 -12.98 17.19 24.70
C GLY A 752 -12.47 15.82 24.27
N ARG A 753 -12.84 15.37 23.07
CA ARG A 753 -12.48 14.06 22.50
C ARG A 753 -11.56 14.22 21.29
N GLY A 754 -10.69 13.24 21.07
CA GLY A 754 -9.83 13.13 19.88
C GLY A 754 -10.32 12.08 18.89
N LEU A 755 -9.50 11.81 17.87
CA LEU A 755 -9.64 10.63 17.02
C LEU A 755 -9.42 9.34 17.82
N ALA A 756 -10.13 8.27 17.48
CA ALA A 756 -9.90 6.94 18.05
C ALA A 756 -8.62 6.29 17.48
N ALA A 757 -8.07 5.27 18.15
CA ALA A 757 -6.84 4.60 17.70
C ALA A 757 -6.89 4.08 16.25
N PRO A 758 -7.97 3.43 15.78
CA PRO A 758 -8.07 3.00 14.38
C PRO A 758 -8.07 4.17 13.38
N GLN A 759 -8.64 5.32 13.75
CA GLN A 759 -8.63 6.53 12.92
C GLN A 759 -7.23 7.17 12.88
N LEU A 760 -6.50 7.14 14.00
CA LEU A 760 -5.11 7.58 14.05
C LEU A 760 -4.20 6.68 13.21
N ALA A 761 -4.43 5.35 13.21
CA ALA A 761 -3.71 4.41 12.37
C ALA A 761 -3.95 4.67 10.87
N THR A 762 -5.19 4.88 10.45
CA THR A 762 -5.54 5.27 9.07
C THR A 762 -4.89 6.60 8.70
N LEU A 763 -4.98 7.62 9.56
CA LEU A 763 -4.38 8.93 9.33
C LEU A 763 -2.84 8.84 9.22
N MET A 764 -2.19 8.04 10.07
CA MET A 764 -0.75 7.76 10.00
C MET A 764 -0.34 7.17 8.65
N ALA A 765 -1.09 6.21 8.13
CA ALA A 765 -0.80 5.62 6.83
C ALA A 765 -0.86 6.67 5.71
N HIS A 766 -1.90 7.52 5.69
CA HIS A 766 -2.01 8.58 4.69
C HIS A 766 -0.91 9.64 4.81
N VAL A 767 -0.52 10.04 6.03
CA VAL A 767 0.59 10.99 6.23
C VAL A 767 1.91 10.41 5.70
N LYS A 768 2.18 9.12 5.93
CA LYS A 768 3.38 8.48 5.39
C LYS A 768 3.36 8.42 3.87
N LEU A 769 2.22 8.08 3.27
CA LEU A 769 2.08 8.03 1.82
C LEU A 769 2.24 9.41 1.19
N ASP A 770 1.67 10.45 1.79
CA ASP A 770 1.82 11.85 1.35
C ASP A 770 3.29 12.30 1.42
N LEU A 771 3.94 12.12 2.57
CA LEU A 771 5.32 12.53 2.74
C LEU A 771 6.27 11.74 1.82
N LYS A 772 6.06 10.43 1.65
CA LYS A 772 6.82 9.64 0.66
C LYS A 772 6.65 10.18 -0.75
N ALA A 773 5.43 10.51 -1.15
CA ALA A 773 5.14 11.03 -2.49
C ALA A 773 5.82 12.39 -2.72
N ASP A 774 5.76 13.31 -1.74
CA ASP A 774 6.44 14.62 -1.81
C ASP A 774 7.95 14.46 -1.95
N LEU A 775 8.56 13.60 -1.13
CA LEU A 775 10.00 13.37 -1.11
C LEU A 775 10.49 12.65 -2.38
N LEU A 776 9.72 11.68 -2.90
CA LEU A 776 10.04 11.00 -4.16
C LEU A 776 9.84 11.88 -5.40
N ALA A 777 9.03 12.93 -5.33
CA ALA A 777 8.85 13.89 -6.43
C ALA A 777 9.96 14.95 -6.48
N GLY A 778 10.62 15.22 -5.35
CA GLY A 778 11.65 16.25 -5.21
C GLY A 778 13.09 15.78 -5.46
N GLU A 779 14.02 16.28 -4.64
CA GLU A 779 15.46 16.00 -4.70
C GLU A 779 15.82 14.59 -4.21
N THR A 780 16.98 14.08 -4.64
CA THR A 780 17.57 12.86 -4.10
C THR A 780 18.30 13.15 -2.78
N PHE A 781 18.00 12.36 -1.74
CA PHE A 781 18.65 12.45 -0.43
C PHE A 781 20.03 11.78 -0.43
N ASP A 782 20.96 12.33 -1.22
CA ASP A 782 22.32 11.78 -1.40
C ASP A 782 23.33 12.24 -0.32
N ASP A 783 22.92 13.09 0.63
CA ASP A 783 23.74 13.50 1.78
C ASP A 783 24.21 12.26 2.59
N PRO A 784 25.50 12.20 3.02
CA PRO A 784 26.05 11.08 3.79
C PRO A 784 25.20 10.66 5.00
N TYR A 785 24.55 11.61 5.66
CA TYR A 785 23.63 11.36 6.79
C TYR A 785 22.49 10.42 6.40
N PHE A 786 21.85 10.68 5.26
CA PHE A 786 20.72 9.87 4.78
C PHE A 786 21.18 8.57 4.11
N VAL A 787 22.35 8.57 3.46
CA VAL A 787 22.95 7.34 2.93
C VAL A 787 23.26 6.35 4.06
N ALA A 788 23.59 6.81 5.28
CA ALA A 788 23.74 5.92 6.42
C ALA A 788 22.44 5.17 6.79
N LEU A 789 21.26 5.75 6.52
CA LEU A 789 19.97 5.08 6.71
C LEU A 789 19.77 3.92 5.73
N LEU A 790 20.24 4.05 4.48
CA LEU A 790 20.26 2.96 3.51
C LEU A 790 21.04 1.76 4.05
N THR A 791 22.22 2.01 4.60
CA THR A 791 23.07 0.95 5.16
C THR A 791 22.41 0.28 6.37
N ARG A 792 21.74 1.06 7.25
CA ARG A 792 21.05 0.54 8.43
C ARG A 792 19.78 -0.26 8.10
N TYR A 793 19.17 -0.04 6.93
CA TYR A 793 18.02 -0.81 6.44
C TYR A 793 18.37 -2.30 6.26
N PHE A 794 19.61 -2.63 5.86
CA PHE A 794 20.00 -4.02 5.63
C PHE A 794 20.50 -4.74 6.89
N PRO A 795 20.46 -6.09 6.95
CA PRO A 795 20.99 -6.86 8.07
C PRO A 795 22.49 -6.59 8.35
N PRO A 796 22.95 -6.57 9.61
CA PRO A 796 24.37 -6.37 9.96
C PRO A 796 25.34 -7.32 9.23
N THR A 797 24.94 -8.57 8.99
CA THR A 797 25.76 -9.54 8.26
C THR A 797 25.95 -9.13 6.79
N LEU A 798 24.89 -8.65 6.14
CA LEU A 798 24.96 -8.13 4.77
C LEU A 798 25.84 -6.89 4.68
N ARG A 799 25.70 -5.95 5.62
CA ARG A 799 26.53 -4.73 5.70
C ARG A 799 28.02 -5.05 5.75
N ARG A 800 28.41 -6.08 6.52
CA ARG A 800 29.81 -6.49 6.67
C ARG A 800 30.37 -7.17 5.42
N GLN A 801 29.57 -7.96 4.71
CA GLN A 801 30.04 -8.75 3.57
C GLN A 801 29.90 -8.03 2.22
N LEU A 802 28.85 -7.21 2.06
CA LEU A 802 28.45 -6.55 0.82
C LEU A 802 28.14 -5.06 1.06
N GLY A 803 28.93 -4.39 1.90
CA GLY A 803 28.75 -2.98 2.22
C GLY A 803 29.02 -2.03 1.03
N GLU A 804 30.04 -2.32 0.22
CA GLU A 804 30.45 -1.47 -0.91
C GLU A 804 29.38 -1.33 -2.01
N PRO A 805 28.64 -2.39 -2.41
CA PRO A 805 27.59 -2.27 -3.43
C PRO A 805 26.28 -1.63 -2.94
N LEU A 806 26.12 -1.34 -1.64
CA LEU A 806 24.86 -0.82 -1.09
C LEU A 806 24.42 0.53 -1.69
N PRO A 807 25.30 1.53 -1.89
CA PRO A 807 24.93 2.80 -2.51
C PRO A 807 24.41 2.63 -3.95
N GLU A 808 24.82 1.57 -4.65
CA GLU A 808 24.40 1.25 -6.02
C GLU A 808 23.09 0.44 -6.07
N HIS A 809 22.39 0.27 -4.93
CA HIS A 809 21.13 -0.45 -4.90
C HIS A 809 20.10 0.24 -5.82
N PRO A 810 19.44 -0.47 -6.76
CA PRO A 810 18.53 0.15 -7.73
C PRO A 810 17.34 0.91 -7.13
N LEU A 811 16.99 0.61 -5.87
CA LEU A 811 15.93 1.27 -5.12
C LEU A 811 16.47 2.12 -3.96
N ARG A 812 17.72 2.60 -4.06
CA ARG A 812 18.35 3.39 -2.98
C ARG A 812 17.47 4.58 -2.58
N ARG A 813 16.87 5.25 -3.58
CA ARG A 813 16.04 6.44 -3.38
C ARG A 813 14.78 6.12 -2.58
N GLU A 814 14.09 5.06 -2.94
CA GLU A 814 12.85 4.63 -2.29
C GLU A 814 13.10 4.06 -0.88
N ILE A 815 14.20 3.33 -0.69
CA ILE A 815 14.61 2.81 0.63
C ILE A 815 14.98 3.96 1.57
N ILE A 816 15.81 4.90 1.11
CA ILE A 816 16.19 6.09 1.90
C ILE A 816 14.94 6.88 2.28
N THR A 817 14.09 7.20 1.30
CA THR A 817 12.86 7.98 1.53
C THR A 817 11.94 7.30 2.54
N THR A 818 11.73 5.99 2.40
CA THR A 818 10.91 5.22 3.34
C THR A 818 11.51 5.20 4.74
N SER A 819 12.82 5.03 4.84
CA SER A 819 13.54 5.04 6.12
C SER A 819 13.47 6.40 6.81
N ILE A 820 13.62 7.49 6.05
CA ILE A 820 13.44 8.87 6.52
C ILE A 820 12.02 9.05 7.06
N VAL A 821 10.99 8.73 6.28
CA VAL A 821 9.58 8.94 6.67
C VAL A 821 9.25 8.13 7.93
N ASN A 822 9.68 6.86 8.00
CA ASN A 822 9.47 6.04 9.18
C ASN A 822 10.18 6.63 10.41
N ARG A 823 11.43 7.08 10.27
CA ARG A 823 12.22 7.70 11.36
C ARG A 823 11.63 9.02 11.82
N VAL A 824 11.30 9.93 10.91
CA VAL A 824 10.70 11.24 11.21
C VAL A 824 9.42 11.04 11.99
N LEU A 825 8.47 10.24 11.50
CA LEU A 825 7.21 10.04 12.22
C LEU A 825 7.43 9.35 13.58
N ALA A 826 8.27 8.32 13.65
CA ALA A 826 8.53 7.59 14.90
C ALA A 826 9.11 8.48 16.00
N THR A 827 9.96 9.45 15.64
CA THR A 827 10.65 10.32 16.61
C THR A 827 9.93 11.64 16.84
N SER A 828 9.28 12.22 15.83
CA SER A 828 8.67 13.56 15.89
C SER A 828 7.15 13.58 16.02
N GLY A 829 6.48 12.45 15.74
CA GLY A 829 5.04 12.29 15.85
C GLY A 829 4.27 12.60 14.56
N LEU A 830 2.98 12.24 14.57
CA LEU A 830 2.10 12.25 13.39
C LEU A 830 1.97 13.63 12.71
N THR A 831 1.93 14.71 13.50
CA THR A 831 1.58 16.04 13.01
C THR A 831 2.79 16.92 12.68
N PHE A 832 4.01 16.44 12.92
CA PHE A 832 5.22 17.27 12.90
C PHE A 832 5.44 17.98 11.57
N ALA A 833 5.53 17.23 10.47
CA ALA A 833 5.80 17.78 9.15
C ALA A 833 4.70 18.74 8.68
N PHE A 834 3.43 18.35 8.89
CA PHE A 834 2.28 19.19 8.53
C PHE A 834 2.29 20.53 9.27
N ARG A 835 2.50 20.52 10.59
CA ARG A 835 2.52 21.76 11.38
C ARG A 835 3.68 22.67 10.98
N LEU A 836 4.89 22.12 10.86
CA LEU A 836 6.05 22.93 10.46
C LEU A 836 5.85 23.54 9.07
N SER A 837 5.30 22.80 8.11
CA SER A 837 4.96 23.35 6.80
C SER A 837 3.89 24.45 6.89
N GLU A 838 2.83 24.26 7.69
CA GLU A 838 1.78 25.28 7.92
C GLU A 838 2.35 26.55 8.60
N GLU A 839 3.36 26.39 9.44
CA GLU A 839 3.88 27.44 10.31
C GLU A 839 5.03 28.24 9.69
N THR A 840 5.93 27.58 8.94
CA THR A 840 7.11 28.22 8.32
C THR A 840 7.00 28.36 6.80
N GLY A 841 6.06 27.66 6.15
CA GLY A 841 5.99 27.56 4.70
C GLY A 841 7.09 26.68 4.09
N ALA A 842 7.88 25.97 4.90
CA ALA A 842 8.97 25.13 4.43
C ALA A 842 8.46 23.90 3.67
N ALA A 843 9.25 23.49 2.67
CA ALA A 843 9.00 22.26 1.93
C ALA A 843 9.30 21.03 2.82
N PRO A 844 8.65 19.87 2.56
CA PRO A 844 8.88 18.66 3.34
C PRO A 844 10.35 18.22 3.41
N ALA A 845 11.13 18.43 2.35
CA ALA A 845 12.56 18.08 2.32
C ALA A 845 13.39 18.92 3.31
N ASP A 846 13.09 20.21 3.46
CA ASP A 846 13.78 21.09 4.42
C ASP A 846 13.41 20.72 5.85
N ILE A 847 12.16 20.35 6.10
CA ILE A 847 11.69 19.87 7.39
C ILE A 847 12.42 18.57 7.79
N VAL A 848 12.66 17.67 6.85
CA VAL A 848 13.45 16.45 7.05
C VAL A 848 14.90 16.78 7.42
N ARG A 849 15.54 17.74 6.74
CA ARG A 849 16.91 18.18 7.08
C ARG A 849 16.98 18.83 8.45
N ALA A 850 16.00 19.67 8.80
CA ALA A 850 15.92 20.28 10.12
C ALA A 850 15.72 19.22 11.21
N HIS A 851 14.90 18.19 10.95
CA HIS A 851 14.75 17.04 11.84
C HIS A 851 16.07 16.30 12.07
N ALA A 852 16.83 16.03 10.99
CA ALA A 852 18.13 15.38 11.07
C ALA A 852 19.11 16.17 11.94
N VAL A 853 19.31 17.45 11.64
CA VAL A 853 20.22 18.33 12.38
C VAL A 853 19.86 18.38 13.86
N VAL A 854 18.58 18.61 14.18
CA VAL A 854 18.13 18.75 15.58
C VAL A 854 18.26 17.43 16.36
N SER A 855 17.98 16.30 15.70
CA SER A 855 18.10 14.99 16.33
C SER A 855 19.53 14.70 16.80
N GLU A 856 20.53 15.08 16.00
CA GLU A 856 21.95 14.95 16.36
C GLU A 856 22.40 16.02 17.35
N VAL A 857 22.07 17.30 17.12
CA VAL A 857 22.49 18.42 17.95
C VAL A 857 22.05 18.28 19.41
N PHE A 858 20.85 17.74 19.65
CA PHE A 858 20.31 17.51 21.00
C PHE A 858 20.46 16.06 21.50
N ASP A 859 21.12 15.19 20.73
CA ASP A 859 21.29 13.77 21.03
C ASP A 859 19.96 13.07 21.38
N LEU A 860 18.93 13.35 20.57
CA LEU A 860 17.57 12.89 20.84
C LEU A 860 17.44 11.38 20.74
N ASP A 861 18.17 10.73 19.81
CA ASP A 861 18.16 9.28 19.66
C ASP A 861 18.53 8.55 20.96
N THR A 862 19.54 9.03 21.68
CA THR A 862 19.91 8.49 22.99
C THR A 862 18.83 8.76 24.03
N LEU A 863 18.23 9.96 24.05
CA LEU A 863 17.12 10.27 24.96
C LEU A 863 15.94 9.31 24.78
N TRP A 864 15.53 9.08 23.53
CA TRP A 864 14.45 8.14 23.21
C TRP A 864 14.80 6.73 23.67
N SER A 865 16.02 6.28 23.37
CA SER A 865 16.51 4.96 23.79
C SER A 865 16.48 4.79 25.30
N ASP A 866 16.97 5.78 26.05
CA ASP A 866 16.97 5.77 27.52
C ASP A 866 15.55 5.72 28.08
N ILE A 867 14.63 6.53 27.55
CA ILE A 867 13.21 6.52 27.95
C ILE A 867 12.58 5.14 27.74
N TYR A 868 12.81 4.51 26.58
CA TYR A 868 12.24 3.19 26.29
C TYR A 868 12.91 2.06 27.07
N ALA A 869 14.15 2.24 27.55
CA ALA A 869 14.87 1.27 28.37
C ALA A 869 14.58 1.41 29.87
N ALA A 870 13.99 2.52 30.31
CA ALA A 870 13.74 2.83 31.72
C ALA A 870 12.57 2.05 32.37
N ASP A 871 11.90 1.17 31.61
CA ASP A 871 10.80 0.32 32.08
C ASP A 871 9.68 1.10 32.81
N LEU A 872 9.35 2.28 32.29
CA LEU A 872 8.33 3.16 32.85
C LEU A 872 6.93 2.75 32.39
N SER A 873 5.92 3.06 33.20
CA SER A 873 4.51 2.88 32.79
C SER A 873 4.24 3.55 31.42
N PRO A 874 3.38 2.99 30.56
CA PRO A 874 3.11 3.54 29.23
C PRO A 874 2.71 5.03 29.26
N ALA A 875 1.93 5.45 30.25
CA ALA A 875 1.51 6.84 30.42
C ALA A 875 2.70 7.78 30.69
N LEU A 876 3.67 7.35 31.51
CA LEU A 876 4.86 8.14 31.84
C LEU A 876 5.85 8.17 30.66
N THR A 877 6.06 7.03 30.00
CA THR A 877 6.84 6.94 28.75
C THR A 877 6.30 7.93 27.72
N ASN A 878 4.99 7.90 27.44
CA ASN A 878 4.36 8.81 26.48
C ASN A 878 4.51 10.28 26.89
N ALA A 879 4.39 10.61 28.17
CA ALA A 879 4.59 11.97 28.66
C ALA A 879 6.01 12.48 28.39
N MET A 880 7.04 11.69 28.72
CA MET A 880 8.43 12.04 28.46
C MET A 880 8.70 12.18 26.97
N VAL A 881 8.12 11.27 26.19
CA VAL A 881 8.28 11.30 24.74
C VAL A 881 7.68 12.56 24.12
N ILE A 882 6.51 12.98 24.60
CA ILE A 882 5.87 14.20 24.12
C ILE A 882 6.69 15.45 24.46
N GLU A 883 7.34 15.51 25.63
CA GLU A 883 8.19 16.66 25.98
C GLU A 883 9.44 16.72 25.09
N GLY A 884 10.12 15.60 24.84
CA GLY A 884 11.24 15.55 23.89
C GLY A 884 10.84 16.01 22.48
N ARG A 885 9.63 15.68 22.03
CA ARG A 885 9.11 16.10 20.73
C ARG A 885 8.82 17.60 20.67
N ARG A 886 8.45 18.21 21.79
CA ARG A 886 8.26 19.67 21.84
C ARG A 886 9.58 20.40 21.68
N LEU A 887 10.67 19.87 22.25
CA LEU A 887 12.02 20.39 22.01
C LEU A 887 12.37 20.28 20.52
N LEU A 888 12.19 19.10 19.93
CA LEU A 888 12.41 18.86 18.51
C LEU A 888 11.62 19.82 17.60
N ASP A 889 10.33 20.00 17.86
CA ASP A 889 9.45 20.91 17.09
C ASP A 889 9.93 22.37 17.16
N ARG A 890 10.31 22.85 18.35
CA ARG A 890 10.83 24.21 18.52
C ARG A 890 12.17 24.41 17.83
N ALA A 891 13.10 23.48 18.05
CA ALA A 891 14.43 23.56 17.48
C ALA A 891 14.40 23.44 15.94
N ALA A 892 13.61 22.52 15.39
CA ALA A 892 13.49 22.35 13.93
C ALA A 892 12.95 23.63 13.29
N ARG A 893 11.93 24.24 13.91
CA ARG A 893 11.41 25.54 13.47
C ARG A 893 12.46 26.64 13.54
N TRP A 894 13.26 26.67 14.60
CA TRP A 894 14.35 27.65 14.73
C TRP A 894 15.35 27.53 13.57
N PHE A 895 15.78 26.32 13.21
CA PHE A 895 16.66 26.10 12.06
C PHE A 895 16.01 26.55 10.74
N LEU A 896 14.74 26.23 10.52
CA LEU A 896 14.01 26.62 9.31
C LEU A 896 13.86 28.14 9.15
N LEU A 897 13.73 28.88 10.26
CA LEU A 897 13.52 30.33 10.24
C LEU A 897 14.82 31.14 10.31
N ASN A 898 15.88 30.61 10.91
CA ASN A 898 17.11 31.38 11.19
C ASN A 898 18.31 30.97 10.35
N ARG A 899 18.24 29.87 9.59
CA ARG A 899 19.34 29.37 8.76
C ARG A 899 18.94 29.32 7.28
N PRO A 900 19.89 29.57 6.36
CA PRO A 900 19.64 29.43 4.92
C PRO A 900 19.16 28.01 4.56
N GLN A 901 18.23 27.92 3.61
CA GLN A 901 17.73 26.65 3.07
C GLN A 901 18.33 26.39 1.67
N PRO A 902 18.61 25.12 1.31
CA PRO A 902 18.54 23.92 2.14
C PRO A 902 19.63 23.90 3.24
N LEU A 903 19.35 23.24 4.37
CA LEU A 903 20.33 23.09 5.45
C LEU A 903 21.47 22.12 5.05
N GLU A 904 22.71 22.55 5.24
CA GLU A 904 23.91 21.70 5.13
C GLU A 904 24.10 20.92 6.43
N ILE A 905 23.65 19.65 6.46
CA ILE A 905 23.46 18.86 7.69
C ILE A 905 24.74 18.80 8.53
N ASP A 906 25.85 18.34 7.94
CA ASP A 906 27.11 18.15 8.66
C ASP A 906 27.70 19.49 9.17
N THR A 907 27.50 20.56 8.41
CA THR A 907 27.99 21.90 8.79
C THR A 907 27.23 22.41 10.00
N GLU A 908 25.90 22.30 10.01
CA GLU A 908 25.07 22.75 11.12
C GLU A 908 25.28 21.85 12.36
N ILE A 909 25.41 20.53 12.21
CA ILE A 909 25.75 19.63 13.31
C ILE A 909 27.10 20.02 13.93
N THR A 910 28.13 20.24 13.12
CA THR A 910 29.47 20.64 13.59
C THR A 910 29.43 21.98 14.33
N ARG A 911 28.64 22.93 13.82
CA ARG A 911 28.48 24.26 14.40
C ARG A 911 27.86 24.23 15.79
N PHE A 912 26.81 23.43 16.01
CA PHE A 912 26.01 23.48 17.24
C PHE A 912 26.33 22.39 18.27
N SER A 913 26.60 21.14 17.86
CA SER A 913 26.53 19.98 18.77
C SER A 913 27.48 20.06 19.96
N ASN A 914 28.77 20.36 19.72
CA ASN A 914 29.78 20.39 20.79
C ASN A 914 29.53 21.54 21.78
N GLN A 915 29.22 22.73 21.28
CA GLN A 915 28.93 23.88 22.14
C GLN A 915 27.63 23.68 22.92
N LEU A 916 26.60 23.10 22.29
CA LEU A 916 25.34 22.82 22.94
C LEU A 916 25.51 21.78 24.05
N ALA A 917 26.22 20.67 23.80
CA ALA A 917 26.49 19.66 24.81
C ALA A 917 27.25 20.24 26.02
N MET A 918 28.25 21.09 25.77
CA MET A 918 29.01 21.78 26.83
C MET A 918 28.11 22.72 27.65
N LEU A 919 27.31 23.56 27.00
CA LEU A 919 26.43 24.53 27.66
C LEU A 919 25.29 23.85 28.41
N HIS A 920 24.69 22.80 27.84
CA HIS A 920 23.64 22.01 28.47
C HIS A 920 24.17 21.36 29.76
N GLY A 921 25.37 20.78 29.75
CA GLY A 921 25.99 20.21 30.96
C GLY A 921 26.24 21.22 32.09
N GLN A 922 26.17 22.52 31.81
CA GLN A 922 26.31 23.59 32.79
C GLN A 922 25.00 24.36 33.04
N LEU A 923 23.92 24.06 32.31
CA LEU A 923 22.69 24.84 32.23
C LEU A 923 22.04 25.04 33.60
N GLY A 924 21.87 23.97 34.38
CA GLY A 924 21.32 24.07 35.74
C GLY A 924 22.07 25.03 36.67
N SER A 925 23.36 25.30 36.43
CA SER A 925 24.15 26.29 37.19
C SER A 925 23.98 27.73 36.67
N MET A 926 23.51 27.90 35.44
CA MET A 926 23.30 29.21 34.80
C MET A 926 21.88 29.73 35.02
N LEU A 927 20.89 28.84 35.14
CA LEU A 927 19.50 29.23 35.43
C LEU A 927 19.40 30.00 36.75
N ARG A 928 18.51 30.99 36.78
CA ARG A 928 18.28 31.90 37.92
C ARG A 928 16.80 31.95 38.28
N GLY A 929 16.51 32.49 39.46
CA GLY A 929 15.17 32.73 39.99
C GLY A 929 14.14 31.66 39.66
N GLN A 930 13.07 32.08 38.96
CA GLN A 930 11.92 31.24 38.66
C GLN A 930 12.25 30.08 37.71
N GLU A 931 13.10 30.30 36.71
CA GLU A 931 13.48 29.27 35.73
C GLU A 931 14.13 28.08 36.43
N ARG A 932 15.08 28.34 37.33
CA ARG A 932 15.74 27.31 38.13
C ARG A 932 14.75 26.57 39.03
N ALA A 933 13.82 27.28 39.66
CA ALA A 933 12.80 26.66 40.51
C ALA A 933 11.86 25.75 39.71
N THR A 934 11.47 26.17 38.50
CA THR A 934 10.63 25.39 37.58
C THR A 934 11.32 24.09 37.17
N VAL A 935 12.60 24.14 36.76
CA VAL A 935 13.38 22.96 36.39
C VAL A 935 13.52 21.98 37.56
N LEU A 936 13.92 22.47 38.74
CA LEU A 936 14.10 21.61 39.91
C LEU A 936 12.79 20.94 40.33
N THR A 937 11.68 21.68 40.33
CA THR A 937 10.35 21.14 40.66
C THR A 937 9.93 20.06 39.66
N ALA A 938 10.11 20.30 38.36
CA ALA A 938 9.79 19.33 37.32
C ALA A 938 10.68 18.08 37.41
N HIS A 939 11.97 18.26 37.66
CA HIS A 939 12.90 17.15 37.89
C HIS A 939 12.46 16.29 39.08
N ASP A 940 12.20 16.92 40.24
CA ASP A 940 11.87 16.21 41.47
C ASP A 940 10.53 15.47 41.37
N ASP A 941 9.54 16.04 40.68
CA ASP A 941 8.27 15.36 40.38
C ASP A 941 8.47 14.12 39.50
N LEU A 942 9.30 14.21 38.46
CA LEU A 942 9.59 13.07 37.59
C LEU A 942 10.33 11.95 38.33
N VAL A 943 11.32 12.30 39.14
CA VAL A 943 12.04 11.32 39.98
C VAL A 943 11.10 10.67 40.99
N ALA A 944 10.21 11.45 41.62
CA ALA A 944 9.21 10.92 42.55
C ALA A 944 8.24 9.93 41.89
N ARG A 945 8.01 10.05 40.58
CA ARG A 945 7.19 9.14 39.76
C ARG A 945 7.97 7.96 39.17
N GLY A 946 9.25 7.79 39.54
CA GLY A 946 10.09 6.67 39.15
C GLY A 946 10.93 6.88 37.89
N VAL A 947 10.99 8.09 37.34
CA VAL A 947 11.87 8.39 36.19
C VAL A 947 13.33 8.42 36.64
N PRO A 948 14.26 7.73 35.93
CA PRO A 948 15.69 7.85 36.19
C PRO A 948 16.17 9.31 36.13
N GLY A 949 17.05 9.69 37.08
CA GLY A 949 17.47 11.08 37.25
C GLY A 949 18.13 11.71 36.02
N ASN A 950 18.87 10.95 35.22
CA ASN A 950 19.46 11.42 33.96
C ASN A 950 18.38 11.81 32.93
N ILE A 951 17.30 11.03 32.82
CA ILE A 951 16.17 11.30 31.93
C ILE A 951 15.37 12.50 32.46
N ALA A 952 15.06 12.48 33.76
CA ALA A 952 14.34 13.57 34.42
C ALA A 952 15.06 14.92 34.23
N HIS A 953 16.38 14.93 34.37
CA HIS A 953 17.21 16.11 34.14
C HIS A 953 17.08 16.64 32.71
N ARG A 954 17.35 15.80 31.70
CA ARG A 954 17.26 16.19 30.27
C ARG A 954 15.86 16.69 29.89
N ILE A 955 14.81 16.06 30.40
CA ILE A 955 13.42 16.46 30.10
C ILE A 955 13.08 17.78 30.79
N SER A 956 13.42 17.92 32.08
CA SER A 956 13.12 19.14 32.86
C SER A 956 13.82 20.39 32.31
N GLU A 957 15.02 20.24 31.75
CA GLU A 957 15.80 21.34 31.16
C GLU A 957 15.49 21.64 29.69
N SER A 958 14.75 20.75 29.01
CA SER A 958 14.53 20.80 27.56
C SER A 958 14.04 22.16 27.02
N LEU A 959 13.14 22.83 27.74
CA LEU A 959 12.59 24.13 27.34
C LEU A 959 13.67 25.24 27.33
N TYR A 960 14.61 25.18 28.24
CA TYR A 960 15.70 26.16 28.37
C TYR A 960 16.92 25.79 27.52
N ALA A 961 17.15 24.49 27.30
CA ALA A 961 18.16 24.00 26.36
C ALA A 961 17.92 24.50 24.93
N PHE A 962 16.66 24.69 24.53
CA PHE A 962 16.30 25.33 23.26
C PHE A 962 16.92 26.72 23.08
N SER A 963 16.94 27.55 24.13
CA SER A 963 17.49 28.91 24.07
C SER A 963 19.00 28.94 23.80
N LEU A 964 19.71 27.82 24.01
CA LEU A 964 21.12 27.71 23.70
C LEU A 964 21.41 27.86 22.19
N LEU A 965 20.45 27.56 21.31
CA LEU A 965 20.61 27.76 19.88
C LEU A 965 20.83 29.24 19.54
N ASP A 966 20.01 30.13 20.10
CA ASP A 966 20.17 31.58 19.92
C ASP A 966 21.51 32.07 20.49
N ILE A 967 21.89 31.57 21.67
CA ILE A 967 23.15 31.95 22.33
C ILE A 967 24.36 31.54 21.48
N ILE A 968 24.38 30.30 20.98
CA ILE A 968 25.46 29.79 20.13
C ILE A 968 25.53 30.57 18.81
N GLU A 969 24.39 30.86 18.19
CA GLU A 969 24.35 31.63 16.95
C GLU A 969 24.91 33.04 17.16
N VAL A 970 24.50 33.71 18.24
CA VAL A 970 25.02 35.03 18.61
C VAL A 970 26.51 35.00 18.90
N ALA A 971 26.97 34.02 19.67
CA ALA A 971 28.38 33.83 20.00
C ALA A 971 29.21 33.70 18.72
N HIS A 972 28.74 32.90 17.77
CA HIS A 972 29.43 32.70 16.50
C HIS A 972 29.43 33.95 15.61
N VAL A 973 28.30 34.65 15.49
CA VAL A 973 28.17 35.86 14.64
C VAL A 973 28.99 37.04 15.19
N HIS A 974 29.08 37.18 16.51
CA HIS A 974 29.78 38.30 17.15
C HIS A 974 31.18 37.97 17.69
N GLY A 975 31.62 36.71 17.60
CA GLY A 975 32.94 36.29 18.09
C GLY A 975 33.07 36.32 19.62
N GLU A 976 31.97 36.11 20.32
CA GLU A 976 31.87 36.21 21.79
C GLU A 976 31.95 34.81 22.44
N ASP A 977 32.27 34.75 23.75
CA ASP A 977 32.24 33.49 24.49
C ASP A 977 30.79 33.05 24.79
N ALA A 978 30.41 31.87 24.31
CA ALA A 978 29.05 31.37 24.45
C ALA A 978 28.63 31.10 25.92
N THR A 979 29.59 30.76 26.79
CA THR A 979 29.32 30.51 28.23
C THR A 979 29.01 31.82 28.95
N GLN A 980 29.78 32.88 28.66
CA GLN A 980 29.53 34.21 29.20
C GLN A 980 28.19 34.77 28.69
N LEU A 981 27.90 34.62 27.38
CA LEU A 981 26.62 35.03 26.81
C LEU A 981 25.44 34.30 27.44
N ALA A 982 25.54 32.98 27.65
CA ALA A 982 24.48 32.22 28.31
C ALA A 982 24.20 32.72 29.74
N ARG A 983 25.25 33.05 30.51
CA ARG A 983 25.09 33.62 31.86
C ARG A 983 24.39 34.98 31.83
N ILE A 984 24.73 35.85 30.88
CA ILE A 984 24.09 37.15 30.71
C ILE A 984 22.62 36.95 30.28
N TYR A 985 22.38 36.05 29.34
CA TYR A 985 21.05 35.74 28.80
C TYR A 985 20.07 35.32 29.91
N PHE A 986 20.45 34.33 30.74
CA PHE A 986 19.57 33.82 31.81
C PHE A 986 19.43 34.80 32.98
N GLU A 987 20.48 35.57 33.33
CA GLU A 987 20.34 36.65 34.31
C GLU A 987 19.38 37.73 33.79
N LEU A 988 19.48 38.09 32.51
CA LEU A 988 18.59 39.08 31.91
C LEU A 988 17.14 38.58 31.80
N SER A 989 16.94 37.29 31.46
CA SER A 989 15.63 36.65 31.46
C SER A 989 14.93 36.77 32.82
N ASP A 990 15.64 36.45 33.90
CA ASP A 990 15.12 36.54 35.28
C ASP A 990 14.79 37.99 35.67
N ARG A 991 15.69 38.95 35.38
CA ARG A 991 15.51 40.37 35.70
C ARG A 991 14.33 41.02 34.97
N LEU A 992 14.11 40.61 33.73
CA LEU A 992 13.05 41.13 32.86
C LEU A 992 11.74 40.34 32.97
N GLY A 993 11.75 39.17 33.61
CA GLY A 993 10.58 38.30 33.73
C GLY A 993 10.16 37.67 32.41
N VAL A 994 11.10 37.38 31.50
CA VAL A 994 10.79 36.82 30.18
C VAL A 994 10.18 35.43 30.30
N ASP A 995 10.64 34.60 31.22
CA ASP A 995 10.05 33.28 31.49
C ASP A 995 8.56 33.38 31.88
N ARG A 996 8.18 34.37 32.71
CA ARG A 996 6.76 34.61 33.08
C ARG A 996 5.92 34.94 31.85
N LEU A 997 6.46 35.74 30.93
CA LEU A 997 5.80 36.08 29.66
C LEU A 997 5.67 34.84 28.74
N LEU A 998 6.72 34.02 28.64
CA LEU A 998 6.71 32.79 27.84
C LEU A 998 5.71 31.76 28.40
N LEU A 999 5.61 31.63 29.71
CA LEU A 999 4.61 30.81 30.39
C LEU A 999 3.19 31.35 30.15
N ALA A 1000 3.00 32.67 30.21
CA ALA A 1000 1.72 33.30 29.88
C ALA A 1000 1.29 33.03 28.43
N VAL A 1001 2.19 33.19 27.45
CA VAL A 1001 1.93 32.83 26.04
C VAL A 1001 1.60 31.34 25.88
N SER A 1002 2.20 30.49 26.71
CA SER A 1002 1.92 29.05 26.74
C SER A 1002 0.54 28.72 27.34
N SER A 1003 0.06 29.54 28.27
CA SER A 1003 -1.26 29.41 28.91
C SER A 1003 -2.43 29.93 28.07
N LEU A 1004 -2.15 30.75 27.04
CA LEU A 1004 -3.20 31.24 26.13
C LEU A 1004 -4.00 30.09 25.51
N PRO A 1005 -5.30 30.29 25.21
CA PRO A 1005 -6.10 29.31 24.48
C PRO A 1005 -5.43 28.92 23.16
N ARG A 1006 -5.48 27.63 22.78
CA ARG A 1006 -4.90 27.16 21.51
C ARG A 1006 -5.65 27.69 20.29
N GLY A 1007 -6.98 27.85 20.40
CA GLY A 1007 -7.84 28.42 19.38
C GLY A 1007 -7.65 27.80 17.99
N GLY A 1008 -8.18 28.47 16.96
CA GLY A 1008 -7.95 28.07 15.57
C GLY A 1008 -6.52 28.40 15.07
N ARG A 1009 -6.23 28.08 13.80
CA ARG A 1009 -4.93 28.32 13.14
C ARG A 1009 -4.29 29.67 13.46
N TRP A 1010 -5.07 30.75 13.38
CA TRP A 1010 -4.57 32.12 13.61
C TRP A 1010 -4.16 32.39 15.05
N HIS A 1011 -4.81 31.75 16.03
CA HIS A 1011 -4.40 31.87 17.43
C HIS A 1011 -3.07 31.15 17.68
N ALA A 1012 -2.89 29.96 17.09
CA ALA A 1012 -1.61 29.23 17.16
C ALA A 1012 -0.45 30.04 16.53
N GLN A 1013 -0.68 30.62 15.35
CA GLN A 1013 0.27 31.52 14.67
C GLN A 1013 0.59 32.77 15.50
N ALA A 1014 -0.41 33.42 16.09
CA ALA A 1014 -0.17 34.61 16.91
C ALA A 1014 0.64 34.32 18.17
N ARG A 1015 0.35 33.19 18.84
CA ARG A 1015 1.12 32.72 19.99
C ARG A 1015 2.56 32.42 19.62
N LEU A 1016 2.77 31.82 18.46
CA LEU A 1016 4.11 31.55 17.93
C LEU A 1016 4.87 32.86 17.71
N ALA A 1017 4.28 33.81 16.99
CA ALA A 1017 4.91 35.10 16.69
C ALA A 1017 5.30 35.85 17.98
N LEU A 1018 4.43 35.84 18.99
CA LEU A 1018 4.75 36.44 20.30
C LEU A 1018 5.93 35.76 20.98
N ARG A 1019 5.98 34.43 20.95
CA ARG A 1019 7.07 33.66 21.56
C ARG A 1019 8.40 33.95 20.87
N GLU A 1020 8.40 33.98 19.54
CA GLU A 1020 9.60 34.31 18.74
C GLU A 1020 10.06 35.74 18.98
N ASP A 1021 9.13 36.69 19.07
CA ASP A 1021 9.46 38.09 19.36
C ASP A 1021 10.07 38.25 20.76
N LEU A 1022 9.64 37.46 21.75
CA LEU A 1022 10.22 37.46 23.10
C LEU A 1022 11.65 36.90 23.08
N TYR A 1023 11.88 35.75 22.44
CA TYR A 1023 13.22 35.18 22.32
C TYR A 1023 14.18 36.09 21.54
N ARG A 1024 13.71 36.67 20.43
CA ARG A 1024 14.48 37.64 19.65
C ARG A 1024 14.84 38.88 20.47
N SER A 1025 13.87 39.45 21.20
CA SER A 1025 14.13 40.61 22.05
C SER A 1025 15.16 40.28 23.15
N LEU A 1026 15.08 39.11 23.77
CA LEU A 1026 16.05 38.69 24.79
C LEU A 1026 17.45 38.48 24.19
N ARG A 1027 17.53 37.89 23.00
CA ARG A 1027 18.76 37.72 22.22
C ARG A 1027 19.43 39.07 21.90
N ASP A 1028 18.67 40.01 21.33
CA ASP A 1028 19.15 41.32 20.94
C ASP A 1028 19.64 42.14 22.15
N LEU A 1029 18.90 42.08 23.26
CA LEU A 1029 19.31 42.72 24.51
C LEU A 1029 20.57 42.10 25.12
N THR A 1030 20.73 40.78 25.03
CA THR A 1030 21.94 40.09 25.50
C THR A 1030 23.18 40.59 24.75
N ILE A 1031 23.06 40.80 23.43
CA ILE A 1031 24.13 41.39 22.61
C ILE A 1031 24.43 42.83 23.04
N ASP A 1032 23.40 43.65 23.22
CA ASP A 1032 23.58 45.04 23.65
C ASP A 1032 24.31 45.15 24.98
N VAL A 1033 23.92 44.34 25.97
CA VAL A 1033 24.58 44.31 27.29
C VAL A 1033 26.04 43.88 27.16
N THR A 1034 26.35 42.93 26.29
CA THR A 1034 27.70 42.43 26.08
C THR A 1034 28.61 43.48 25.43
N LYS A 1035 28.13 44.14 24.37
CA LYS A 1035 28.90 45.20 23.66
C LYS A 1035 29.19 46.42 24.51
N HIS A 1036 28.33 46.78 25.46
CA HIS A 1036 28.52 47.94 26.34
C HIS A 1036 29.29 47.60 27.62
N GLY A 1037 29.48 46.32 27.95
CA GLY A 1037 30.23 45.86 29.12
C GLY A 1037 31.76 45.78 28.94
N LEU A 1038 32.29 46.21 27.79
CA LEU A 1038 33.71 46.05 27.41
C LEU A 1038 34.67 47.11 27.99
N GLU A 1039 34.25 47.90 28.99
CA GLU A 1039 35.16 48.67 29.85
C GLU A 1039 35.16 48.12 31.29
N GLY A 1040 35.74 46.94 31.48
CA GLY A 1040 36.13 46.44 32.80
C GLY A 1040 35.32 45.25 33.33
N ASP A 1041 36.08 44.28 33.82
CA ASP A 1041 35.67 42.97 34.33
C ASP A 1041 34.56 43.02 35.41
N LYS A 1042 33.30 42.70 35.01
CA LYS A 1042 32.21 42.06 35.80
C LYS A 1042 30.88 42.12 35.03
N ALA A 1043 30.38 40.99 34.55
CA ALA A 1043 29.05 40.87 33.90
C ALA A 1043 27.87 41.38 34.79
N ALA A 1044 28.03 41.38 36.11
CA ALA A 1044 27.04 41.95 37.05
C ALA A 1044 27.03 43.49 37.08
N CYS A 1045 28.12 44.17 36.69
CA CYS A 1045 28.14 45.63 36.53
C CYS A 1045 27.41 46.05 35.26
N SER A 1046 27.64 45.38 34.12
CA SER A 1046 27.03 45.76 32.83
C SER A 1046 25.51 45.61 32.79
N ILE A 1047 24.94 44.58 33.46
CA ILE A 1047 23.47 44.43 33.56
C ILE A 1047 22.85 45.53 34.43
N ARG A 1048 23.50 45.91 35.55
CA ARG A 1048 23.01 47.01 36.42
C ARG A 1048 23.09 48.35 35.71
N ASP A 1049 24.11 48.57 34.90
CA ASP A 1049 24.26 49.79 34.10
C ASP A 1049 23.22 49.86 32.98
N PHE A 1050 22.93 48.73 32.33
CA PHE A 1050 21.81 48.60 31.39
C PHE A 1050 20.46 48.89 32.06
N GLU A 1051 20.20 48.33 33.25
CA GLU A 1051 18.98 48.59 34.02
C GLU A 1051 18.85 50.05 34.42
N ALA A 1052 19.95 50.68 34.85
CA ALA A 1052 19.97 52.09 35.22
C ALA A 1052 19.64 52.99 34.02
N TYR A 1053 20.20 52.69 32.85
CA TYR A 1053 19.93 53.44 31.62
C TYR A 1053 18.48 53.27 31.13
N ASN A 1054 17.92 52.06 31.21
CA ASN A 1054 16.59 51.74 30.70
C ASN A 1054 15.46 51.82 31.73
N ARG A 1055 15.74 52.29 32.95
CA ARG A 1055 14.81 52.25 34.10
C ARG A 1055 13.39 52.73 33.81
N PRO A 1056 13.14 53.88 33.15
CA PRO A 1056 11.78 54.33 32.89
C PRO A 1056 10.99 53.41 31.95
N ARG A 1057 11.69 52.73 31.02
CA ARG A 1057 11.09 51.77 30.08
C ARG A 1057 10.86 50.42 30.76
N LEU A 1058 11.81 49.97 31.58
CA LEU A 1058 11.70 48.75 32.39
C LEU A 1058 10.54 48.81 33.38
N ASP A 1059 10.40 49.91 34.12
CA ASP A 1059 9.31 50.09 35.08
C ASP A 1059 7.92 50.13 34.41
N ARG A 1060 7.87 50.54 33.14
CA ARG A 1060 6.63 50.53 32.34
C ARG A 1060 6.29 49.13 31.84
N ALA A 1061 7.29 48.40 31.34
CA ALA A 1061 7.11 47.01 30.91
C ALA A 1061 6.68 46.12 32.08
N LYS A 1062 7.32 46.26 33.25
CA LYS A 1062 6.98 45.51 34.47
C LYS A 1062 5.56 45.82 34.97
N ARG A 1063 5.17 47.10 35.03
CA ARG A 1063 3.78 47.47 35.40
C ARG A 1063 2.74 46.88 34.45
N THR A 1064 2.98 46.95 33.14
CA THR A 1064 2.07 46.37 32.13
C THR A 1064 1.95 44.85 32.30
N LEU A 1065 3.04 44.18 32.70
CA LEU A 1065 3.07 42.76 32.97
C LEU A 1065 2.33 42.41 34.28
N ASP A 1066 2.54 43.18 35.34
CA ASP A 1066 1.89 42.95 36.63
C ASP A 1066 0.37 43.19 36.53
N GLU A 1067 -0.07 44.26 35.83
CA GLU A 1067 -1.49 44.52 35.53
C GLU A 1067 -2.17 43.35 34.78
N PHE A 1068 -1.40 42.63 33.96
CA PHE A 1068 -1.89 41.47 33.23
C PHE A 1068 -1.94 40.21 34.09
N LEU A 1069 -0.91 39.95 34.91
CA LEU A 1069 -0.87 38.76 35.77
C LEU A 1069 -1.95 38.81 36.87
N ASP A 1070 -2.43 40.01 37.20
CA ASP A 1070 -3.57 40.23 38.09
C ASP A 1070 -4.94 40.13 37.37
N SER A 1071 -4.97 40.02 36.03
CA SER A 1071 -6.20 39.80 35.25
C SER A 1071 -6.70 38.35 35.35
N ALA A 1072 -8.01 38.18 35.55
CA ALA A 1072 -8.64 36.86 35.62
C ALA A 1072 -8.64 36.10 34.27
N GLU A 1073 -8.57 36.82 33.13
CA GLU A 1073 -8.45 36.25 31.79
C GLU A 1073 -7.30 36.90 31.01
N PRO A 1074 -6.19 36.18 30.78
CA PRO A 1074 -5.08 36.69 29.98
C PRO A 1074 -5.43 36.72 28.49
N ASP A 1075 -5.43 37.91 27.87
CA ASP A 1075 -5.66 38.10 26.43
C ASP A 1075 -4.36 38.37 25.63
N LEU A 1076 -4.36 37.93 24.36
CA LEU A 1076 -3.28 38.05 23.39
C LEU A 1076 -2.83 39.51 23.19
N ALA A 1077 -3.77 40.46 23.17
CA ALA A 1077 -3.47 41.87 22.92
C ALA A 1077 -2.50 42.46 23.95
N VAL A 1078 -2.65 42.09 25.23
CA VAL A 1078 -1.81 42.60 26.31
C VAL A 1078 -0.39 42.02 26.23
N LEU A 1079 -0.26 40.73 25.92
CA LEU A 1079 1.04 40.08 25.71
C LEU A 1079 1.78 40.66 24.49
N SER A 1080 1.05 41.03 23.43
CA SER A 1080 1.62 41.78 22.29
C SER A 1080 2.19 43.13 22.72
N VAL A 1081 1.49 43.87 23.58
CA VAL A 1081 1.98 45.16 24.09
C VAL A 1081 3.21 44.95 24.98
N ALA A 1082 3.20 43.96 25.89
CA ALA A 1082 4.34 43.66 26.75
C ALA A 1082 5.59 43.26 25.94
N SER A 1083 5.43 42.38 24.95
CA SER A 1083 6.50 42.00 24.01
C SER A 1083 7.04 43.22 23.24
N ALA A 1084 6.17 44.12 22.78
CA ALA A 1084 6.58 45.36 22.13
C ALA A 1084 7.33 46.32 23.06
N GLN A 1085 7.03 46.38 24.36
CA GLN A 1085 7.80 47.20 25.31
C GLN A 1085 9.20 46.63 25.52
N LEU A 1086 9.35 45.30 25.61
CA LEU A 1086 10.66 44.65 25.72
C LEU A 1086 11.53 44.94 24.50
N ARG A 1087 10.95 44.88 23.29
CA ARG A 1087 11.65 45.20 22.04
C ARG A 1087 12.19 46.64 22.02
N ARG A 1088 11.49 47.60 22.65
CA ARG A 1088 11.92 49.01 22.75
C ARG A 1088 13.05 49.24 23.75
N LEU A 1089 13.48 48.22 24.49
CA LEU A 1089 14.66 48.30 25.36
C LEU A 1089 15.96 48.11 24.56
N HIS A 1090 15.88 47.49 23.38
CA HIS A 1090 16.99 47.36 22.44
C HIS A 1090 17.31 48.74 21.85
N ARG A 1091 18.61 49.04 21.67
CA ARG A 1091 19.08 50.36 21.23
C ARG A 1091 18.94 50.60 19.75
#